data_AF-A0A9E3MN49-F1
#
_entry.id   AF-A0A9E3MN49-F1
#
_cell.length_a   1.000
_cell.length_b   1.000
_cell.length_c   1.000
_cell.angle_alpha   90.00
_cell.angle_beta   90.00
_cell.angle_gamma   90.00
#
_symmetry.space_group_name_H-M   'P 1'
#
loop_
_entity.id
_entity.type
_entity.pdbx_description
1 polymer ?
#
loop_
_entity_poly.entity_id
_entity_poly.type
_entity_poly.pdbx_seq_one_letter_code
_entity_poly.pdbx_strand_id
1 'polypeptide(L)'
;MQSRSRLAALFTAAALCALAPAAGHAADAALEARFDGMISPAEMSDWLKTYAAEPNHVGSPHDKANADMTLALFKSWGWDAHIETFWVLYPTPKEELLELASGPGAGFKATLTEAPIPGDETSSRTKDELPAYVAFQGDGDVTAPLVYVNYGMPADYDQLERLGVSVKGKIVIARYGAGWRGLKPKLAQEHGAIGCIIYSDPRDDGYSVDDVYPKGGSRPPNGFQRGSVADMTTFPGDPTTPGYGSTKDAKRVSREDAQTILKIPTLPISYGDATQLLKALDGPVAPAGWRGSLPITYHVGGGAAAQVHLKVVSDWSLKPIYDVVGMLKGKEKPDEWVVRGNHRDGWVFGASDPLSGHVAMMGEAKALGALAKAGWKPKRTIVYASWDAEEPMLLGSTEWAETHGDELKKKAVVYINSDSNGRGFLQVGGSHSLQHFVNLVSADVKDPQTGVSVRERARAHLAVEGAEEPNNPRAAALGRIAADPSRDLPLEALGSGSDYSSFLQHLGLMTLNLGFGGEGNEAGVYHSAYDTWEHHTRFVDPGLAYSGALAKVTGRMVMRLADADTPVQRYGDFADTVAGYVDEVKKLADGKRDEAAARTRLLAAGAYKLSDDPTVSRADPPPLPASPRLEFAPMDQAVAKLKASAQGFDQALAAKAATLTPAQRKALDADILTLEQRLLRDKGLPLRPWYKNVIYAPGRFTGYGAKTLPGIREAIEERRFDDASAYITLTAEALDDYAAGLDAATKVINGG
;
A
#
# COMPACT_ATOMS: atom_id res chain seq x y z
N MET A 1 -36.42 -11.37 -62.32
CA MET A 1 -34.94 -11.31 -62.29
C MET A 1 -34.57 -9.87 -61.93
N GLN A 2 -34.40 -9.50 -60.65
CA GLN A 2 -33.29 -9.84 -59.73
C GLN A 2 -31.94 -9.40 -60.33
N SER A 3 -31.08 -8.61 -59.70
CA SER A 3 -30.87 -8.32 -58.28
C SER A 3 -30.14 -6.98 -58.13
N ARG A 4 -30.39 -6.27 -57.03
CA ARG A 4 -29.44 -5.42 -56.28
C ARG A 4 -30.20 -4.81 -55.09
N SER A 5 -30.50 -5.68 -54.14
CA SER A 5 -30.77 -5.34 -52.75
C SER A 5 -29.49 -5.61 -51.95
N ARG A 6 -29.30 -4.86 -50.86
CA ARG A 6 -28.20 -4.86 -49.86
C ARG A 6 -27.26 -3.65 -49.95
N LEU A 7 -27.77 -2.48 -49.56
CA LEU A 7 -26.92 -1.40 -49.03
C LEU A 7 -27.67 -0.44 -48.08
N ALA A 8 -28.67 -0.96 -47.35
CA ALA A 8 -29.41 -0.20 -46.35
C ALA A 8 -29.69 -1.10 -45.12
N ALA A 9 -28.64 -1.41 -44.35
CA ALA A 9 -28.78 -2.15 -43.09
C ALA A 9 -27.59 -1.98 -42.11
N LEU A 10 -26.79 -0.92 -42.20
CA LEU A 10 -25.55 -0.79 -41.41
C LEU A 10 -25.35 0.53 -40.65
N PHE A 11 -26.41 1.34 -40.47
CA PHE A 11 -26.31 2.61 -39.71
C PHE A 11 -27.32 2.77 -38.57
N THR A 12 -27.85 1.68 -38.01
CA THR A 12 -28.86 1.75 -36.92
C THR A 12 -28.51 0.91 -35.69
N ALA A 13 -27.22 0.61 -35.44
CA ALA A 13 -26.78 -0.10 -34.23
C ALA A 13 -25.97 0.74 -33.23
N ALA A 14 -25.70 2.02 -33.50
CA ALA A 14 -24.85 2.88 -32.65
C ALA A 14 -25.63 3.92 -31.80
N ALA A 15 -26.96 3.83 -31.72
CA ALA A 15 -27.79 4.86 -31.06
C ALA A 15 -28.67 4.36 -29.91
N LEU A 16 -28.42 3.17 -29.38
CA LEU A 16 -29.18 2.59 -28.24
C LEU A 16 -28.25 2.30 -27.05
N CYS A 17 -27.65 3.35 -26.48
CA CYS A 17 -26.99 3.26 -25.16
C CYS A 17 -27.01 4.58 -24.37
N ALA A 18 -27.89 5.54 -24.69
CA ALA A 18 -27.95 6.81 -23.97
C ALA A 18 -29.39 7.30 -23.77
N LEU A 19 -30.21 6.51 -23.07
CA LEU A 19 -31.49 6.97 -22.53
C LEU A 19 -31.71 6.38 -21.13
N ALA A 20 -30.87 6.77 -20.18
CA ALA A 20 -31.32 6.90 -18.79
C ALA A 20 -32.23 8.13 -18.70
N PRO A 21 -33.25 8.18 -17.83
CA PRO A 21 -34.14 9.34 -17.74
C PRO A 21 -33.32 10.57 -17.35
N ALA A 22 -33.19 11.53 -18.27
CA ALA A 22 -32.36 12.73 -18.14
C ALA A 22 -32.60 13.55 -16.87
N ALA A 23 -33.74 13.35 -16.19
CA ALA A 23 -34.08 14.00 -14.93
C ALA A 23 -33.31 13.44 -13.71
N GLY A 24 -32.99 12.14 -13.67
CA GLY A 24 -32.23 11.53 -12.57
C GLY A 24 -30.75 11.92 -12.60
N HIS A 25 -30.14 11.84 -13.79
CA HIS A 25 -28.75 12.23 -14.01
C HIS A 25 -28.49 13.72 -13.75
N ALA A 26 -29.46 14.60 -14.06
CA ALA A 26 -29.36 16.03 -13.79
C ALA A 26 -29.48 16.38 -12.29
N ALA A 27 -30.26 15.61 -11.52
CA ALA A 27 -30.39 15.80 -10.07
C ALA A 27 -29.11 15.36 -9.34
N ASP A 28 -28.50 14.25 -9.76
CA ASP A 28 -27.23 13.76 -9.22
C ASP A 28 -26.08 14.74 -9.53
N ALA A 29 -26.01 15.24 -10.76
CA ALA A 29 -25.02 16.25 -11.16
C ALA A 29 -25.14 17.57 -10.36
N ALA A 30 -26.36 18.01 -10.06
CA ALA A 30 -26.59 19.20 -9.24
C ALA A 30 -26.19 18.98 -7.77
N LEU A 31 -26.43 17.79 -7.23
CA LEU A 31 -26.00 17.43 -5.87
C LEU A 31 -24.47 17.38 -5.77
N GLU A 32 -23.80 16.75 -6.74
CA GLU A 32 -22.34 16.72 -6.84
C GLU A 32 -21.75 18.12 -7.02
N ALA A 33 -22.36 18.98 -7.83
CA ALA A 33 -21.91 20.37 -7.98
C ALA A 33 -22.01 21.16 -6.66
N ARG A 34 -23.06 20.92 -5.86
CA ARG A 34 -23.19 21.50 -4.51
C ARG A 34 -22.13 20.95 -3.56
N PHE A 35 -21.88 19.64 -3.58
CA PHE A 35 -20.82 19.00 -2.82
C PHE A 35 -19.46 19.63 -3.15
N ASP A 36 -19.08 19.64 -4.42
CA ASP A 36 -17.82 20.20 -4.92
C ASP A 36 -17.65 21.68 -4.53
N GLY A 37 -18.73 22.46 -4.55
CA GLY A 37 -18.73 23.87 -4.16
C GLY A 37 -18.49 24.13 -2.66
N MET A 38 -18.56 23.09 -1.82
CA MET A 38 -18.27 23.16 -0.38
C MET A 38 -16.86 22.71 -0.02
N ILE A 39 -16.11 22.17 -0.99
CA ILE A 39 -14.72 21.72 -0.82
C ILE A 39 -13.77 22.93 -0.93
N SER A 40 -12.98 23.19 0.12
CA SER A 40 -12.09 24.35 0.22
C SER A 40 -10.65 23.93 0.54
N PRO A 41 -9.71 24.03 -0.42
CA PRO A 41 -8.29 23.79 -0.17
C PRO A 41 -7.68 24.65 0.94
N ALA A 42 -8.14 25.90 1.08
CA ALA A 42 -7.66 26.78 2.14
C ALA A 42 -8.03 26.28 3.54
N GLU A 43 -9.26 25.78 3.71
CA GLU A 43 -9.72 25.22 4.99
C GLU A 43 -8.98 23.91 5.31
N MET A 44 -8.73 23.07 4.30
CA MET A 44 -7.89 21.88 4.45
C MET A 44 -6.48 22.24 4.88
N SER A 45 -5.93 23.36 4.40
CA SER A 45 -4.59 23.83 4.78
C SER A 45 -4.54 24.28 6.23
N ASP A 46 -5.59 24.98 6.69
CA ASP A 46 -5.72 25.39 8.09
C ASP A 46 -5.85 24.18 9.02
N TRP A 47 -6.62 23.16 8.63
CA TRP A 47 -6.67 21.90 9.36
C TRP A 47 -5.33 21.19 9.33
N LEU A 48 -4.66 21.08 8.18
CA LEU A 48 -3.39 20.39 8.07
C LEU A 48 -2.34 21.02 8.99
N LYS A 49 -2.28 22.36 9.00
CA LYS A 49 -1.41 23.11 9.90
C LYS A 49 -1.71 22.85 11.37
N THR A 50 -2.97 22.64 11.72
CA THR A 50 -3.41 22.36 13.09
C THR A 50 -3.08 20.92 13.50
N TYR A 51 -3.44 19.95 12.65
CA TYR A 51 -3.20 18.54 12.91
C TYR A 51 -1.69 18.23 13.00
N ALA A 52 -0.88 18.82 12.12
CA ALA A 52 0.58 18.63 12.09
C ALA A 52 1.36 19.62 12.99
N ALA A 53 0.68 20.35 13.89
CA ALA A 53 1.30 21.42 14.67
C ALA A 53 2.33 20.92 15.69
N GLU A 54 2.14 19.72 16.26
CA GLU A 54 3.00 19.12 17.28
C GLU A 54 3.20 17.64 16.96
N PRO A 55 4.16 16.94 17.60
CA PRO A 55 4.35 15.51 17.36
C PRO A 55 3.06 14.70 17.56
N ASN A 56 2.57 14.10 16.47
CA ASN A 56 1.30 13.42 16.24
C ASN A 56 1.47 11.88 16.14
N HIS A 57 2.44 11.32 16.87
CA HIS A 57 2.68 9.88 16.89
C HIS A 57 1.79 9.16 17.89
N VAL A 58 1.69 7.85 17.72
CA VAL A 58 0.89 6.96 18.57
C VAL A 58 1.17 7.18 20.06
N GLY A 59 0.13 7.51 20.80
CA GLY A 59 0.20 7.77 22.25
C GLY A 59 0.72 9.15 22.63
N SER A 60 1.00 10.04 21.68
CA SER A 60 1.32 11.44 21.97
C SER A 60 0.10 12.20 22.48
N PRO A 61 0.28 13.27 23.29
CA PRO A 61 -0.83 14.13 23.69
C PRO A 61 -1.54 14.79 22.50
N HIS A 62 -0.80 15.11 21.43
CA HIS A 62 -1.33 15.81 20.27
C HIS A 62 -2.18 14.90 19.38
N ASP A 63 -1.79 13.64 19.19
CA ASP A 63 -2.63 12.68 18.45
C ASP A 63 -4.00 12.48 19.13
N LYS A 64 -4.03 12.35 20.47
CA LYS A 64 -5.29 12.31 21.21
C LYS A 64 -6.11 13.60 21.07
N ALA A 65 -5.45 14.76 21.06
CA ALA A 65 -6.14 16.03 20.82
C ALA A 65 -6.74 16.09 19.41
N ASN A 66 -6.02 15.56 18.42
CA ASN A 66 -6.46 15.44 17.04
C ASN A 66 -7.67 14.48 16.90
N ALA A 67 -7.69 13.37 17.66
CA ALA A 67 -8.87 12.49 17.75
C ALA A 67 -10.09 13.21 18.34
N ASP A 68 -9.90 13.96 19.43
CA ASP A 68 -10.98 14.73 20.06
C ASP A 68 -11.52 15.84 19.14
N MET A 69 -10.62 16.52 18.42
CA MET A 69 -10.98 17.53 17.41
C MET A 69 -11.78 16.91 16.28
N THR A 70 -11.33 15.77 15.74
CA THR A 70 -12.04 15.03 14.68
C THR A 70 -13.45 14.64 15.12
N LEU A 71 -13.58 14.08 16.33
CA LEU A 71 -14.87 13.72 16.92
C LEU A 71 -15.80 14.94 17.06
N ALA A 72 -15.27 16.05 17.57
CA ALA A 72 -16.05 17.28 17.75
C ALA A 72 -16.53 17.83 16.39
N LEU A 73 -15.68 17.83 15.38
CA LEU A 73 -16.02 18.26 14.03
C LEU A 73 -17.11 17.37 13.41
N PHE A 74 -16.95 16.05 13.44
CA PHE A 74 -17.97 15.10 12.96
C PHE A 74 -19.34 15.35 13.63
N LYS A 75 -19.38 15.46 14.96
CA LYS A 75 -20.62 15.78 15.69
C LYS A 75 -21.20 17.13 15.26
N SER A 76 -20.36 18.16 15.10
CA SER A 76 -20.80 19.49 14.67
C SER A 76 -21.41 19.47 13.26
N TRP A 77 -20.95 18.57 12.39
CA TRP A 77 -21.45 18.39 11.03
C TRP A 77 -22.68 17.47 10.95
N GLY A 78 -23.10 16.87 12.06
CA GLY A 78 -24.33 16.09 12.17
C GLY A 78 -24.15 14.58 12.01
N TRP A 79 -22.92 14.08 12.15
CA TRP A 79 -22.63 12.66 12.17
C TRP A 79 -22.90 12.06 13.56
N ASP A 80 -23.38 10.82 13.60
CA ASP A 80 -23.40 10.01 14.82
C ASP A 80 -21.99 9.47 15.01
N ALA A 81 -21.22 10.09 15.92
CA ALA A 81 -19.79 9.84 16.02
C ALA A 81 -19.33 9.52 17.45
N HIS A 82 -18.39 8.59 17.55
CA HIS A 82 -17.75 8.15 18.79
C HIS A 82 -16.28 7.81 18.56
N ILE A 83 -15.56 7.64 19.66
CA ILE A 83 -14.20 7.08 19.66
C ILE A 83 -14.30 5.63 20.12
N GLU A 84 -13.68 4.72 19.38
CA GLU A 84 -13.38 3.36 19.82
C GLU A 84 -11.94 3.30 20.32
N THR A 85 -11.71 2.57 21.41
CA THR A 85 -10.39 2.51 22.04
C THR A 85 -9.89 1.07 22.10
N PHE A 86 -8.68 0.86 21.59
CA PHE A 86 -7.93 -0.38 21.71
C PHE A 86 -6.66 -0.14 22.54
N TRP A 87 -6.12 -1.20 23.14
CA TRP A 87 -4.92 -1.19 23.98
C TRP A 87 -3.86 -2.07 23.35
N VAL A 88 -3.04 -1.47 22.50
CA VAL A 88 -2.11 -2.19 21.63
C VAL A 88 -0.71 -2.20 22.21
N LEU A 89 0.05 -3.28 21.96
CA LEU A 89 1.48 -3.28 22.25
C LEU A 89 2.21 -2.34 21.28
N TYR A 90 2.78 -1.24 21.80
CA TYR A 90 3.56 -0.30 20.99
C TYR A 90 4.92 0.01 21.65
N PRO A 91 6.03 -0.48 21.08
CA PRO A 91 7.36 -0.22 21.62
C PRO A 91 7.82 1.19 21.32
N THR A 92 8.11 1.98 22.36
CA THR A 92 8.75 3.30 22.23
C THR A 92 10.17 3.29 22.78
N PRO A 93 11.11 4.09 22.27
CA PRO A 93 12.51 4.02 22.70
C PRO A 93 12.73 4.58 24.12
N LYS A 94 13.59 3.91 24.90
CA LYS A 94 14.12 4.36 26.21
C LYS A 94 15.59 4.76 26.13
N GLU A 95 16.39 3.93 25.44
CA GLU A 95 17.81 4.17 25.23
C GLU A 95 18.21 3.76 23.81
N GLU A 96 18.99 4.61 23.15
CA GLU A 96 19.54 4.37 21.82
C GLU A 96 20.98 4.83 21.79
N LEU A 97 21.87 3.99 21.25
CA LEU A 97 23.27 4.32 21.09
C LEU A 97 23.83 3.63 19.86
N LEU A 98 24.58 4.40 19.08
CA LEU A 98 25.39 3.88 17.99
C LEU A 98 26.75 4.55 17.97
N GLU A 99 27.80 3.76 18.11
CA GLU A 99 29.18 4.24 18.17
C GLU A 99 30.09 3.44 17.25
N LEU A 100 31.08 4.10 16.65
CA LEU A 100 32.20 3.41 16.02
C LEU A 100 33.22 3.06 17.11
N ALA A 101 33.20 1.81 17.58
CA ALA A 101 34.00 1.33 18.69
C ALA A 101 35.48 1.13 18.33
N SER A 102 35.78 0.76 17.09
CA SER A 102 37.16 0.62 16.60
C SER A 102 37.28 0.94 15.11
N GLY A 103 38.48 1.30 14.67
CA GLY A 103 38.78 1.60 13.27
C GLY A 103 39.05 3.08 12.98
N PRO A 104 39.23 3.46 11.70
CA PRO A 104 39.34 4.85 11.30
C PRO A 104 38.09 5.64 11.73
N GLY A 105 38.26 6.66 12.58
CA GLY A 105 37.13 7.42 13.13
C GLY A 105 36.56 6.88 14.45
N ALA A 106 37.22 5.90 15.09
CA ALA A 106 36.80 5.37 16.40
C ALA A 106 36.55 6.48 17.44
N GLY A 107 35.51 6.29 18.26
CA GLY A 107 35.00 7.29 19.18
C GLY A 107 33.90 8.19 18.59
N PHE A 108 33.61 8.06 17.29
CA PHE A 108 32.41 8.66 16.70
C PHE A 108 31.15 8.11 17.39
N LYS A 109 30.22 9.01 17.70
CA LYS A 109 28.87 8.71 18.19
C LYS A 109 27.85 9.30 17.22
N ALA A 110 26.88 8.49 16.81
CA ALA A 110 25.80 8.94 15.93
C ALA A 110 24.94 10.01 16.63
N THR A 111 24.35 10.90 15.84
CA THR A 111 23.57 12.04 16.35
C THR A 111 22.19 11.58 16.85
N LEU A 112 21.53 10.69 16.09
CA LEU A 112 20.23 10.07 16.40
C LEU A 112 19.06 11.05 16.68
N THR A 113 19.22 12.32 16.30
CA THR A 113 18.21 13.37 16.41
C THR A 113 18.23 14.25 15.17
N GLU A 114 17.08 14.75 14.75
CA GLU A 114 16.96 15.68 13.62
C GLU A 114 17.11 17.13 14.11
N ALA A 115 17.93 17.91 13.41
CA ALA A 115 18.15 19.31 13.76
C ALA A 115 17.03 20.18 13.15
N PRO A 116 16.52 21.22 13.84
CA PRO A 116 15.54 22.14 13.28
C PRO A 116 16.00 22.77 11.96
N ILE A 117 15.05 22.95 11.03
CA ILE A 117 15.32 23.51 9.70
C ILE A 117 15.01 25.02 9.71
N PRO A 118 15.96 25.89 9.33
CA PRO A 118 15.69 27.33 9.24
C PRO A 118 14.53 27.65 8.29
N GLY A 119 13.53 28.37 8.79
CA GLY A 119 12.32 28.74 8.02
C GLY A 119 11.22 27.67 8.04
N ASP A 120 11.34 26.66 8.89
CA ASP A 120 10.30 25.69 9.22
C ASP A 120 10.08 25.74 10.74
N GLU A 121 8.98 26.36 11.17
CA GLU A 121 8.69 26.55 12.59
C GLU A 121 8.35 25.21 13.26
N THR A 122 7.58 24.37 12.55
CA THR A 122 7.16 23.05 13.03
C THR A 122 8.37 22.18 13.39
N SER A 123 9.41 22.17 12.55
CA SER A 123 10.64 21.39 12.78
C SER A 123 11.42 21.78 14.06
N SER A 124 11.06 22.89 14.73
CA SER A 124 11.67 23.31 15.99
C SER A 124 10.96 22.76 17.25
N ARG A 125 9.81 22.09 17.08
CA ARG A 125 8.94 21.61 18.17
C ARG A 125 9.32 20.19 18.61
N THR A 126 10.51 20.05 19.20
CA THR A 126 11.15 18.76 19.44
C THR A 126 10.84 18.11 20.80
N LYS A 127 10.05 18.76 21.67
CA LYS A 127 9.87 18.35 23.07
C LYS A 127 9.38 16.90 23.23
N ASP A 128 8.45 16.49 22.36
CA ASP A 128 7.81 15.17 22.38
C ASP A 128 8.10 14.41 21.06
N GLU A 129 9.17 14.79 20.34
CA GLU A 129 9.56 14.10 19.11
C GLU A 129 10.09 12.69 19.42
N LEU A 130 9.72 11.70 18.60
CA LEU A 130 10.33 10.37 18.64
C LEU A 130 11.79 10.43 18.16
N PRO A 131 12.78 9.81 18.80
CA PRO A 131 14.15 9.80 18.31
C PRO A 131 14.34 8.84 17.11
N ALA A 132 15.57 8.58 16.72
CA ALA A 132 15.91 7.66 15.63
C ALA A 132 15.64 6.20 16.00
N TYR A 133 14.47 5.67 15.61
CA TYR A 133 14.13 4.29 15.90
C TYR A 133 13.21 3.66 14.86
N VAL A 134 13.15 2.33 14.89
CA VAL A 134 12.13 1.56 14.18
C VAL A 134 11.31 0.73 15.17
N ALA A 135 9.99 0.76 15.05
CA ALA A 135 9.11 0.02 15.95
C ALA A 135 9.20 -1.49 15.70
N PHE A 136 9.01 -2.27 16.77
CA PHE A 136 9.02 -3.74 16.78
C PHE A 136 10.35 -4.41 16.41
N GLN A 137 11.45 -3.66 16.51
CA GLN A 137 12.80 -4.23 16.58
C GLN A 137 13.05 -4.94 17.93
N GLY A 138 14.05 -5.82 17.99
CA GLY A 138 14.42 -6.50 19.24
C GLY A 138 15.28 -5.62 20.13
N ASP A 139 15.16 -5.69 21.46
CA ASP A 139 16.13 -4.97 22.32
C ASP A 139 17.51 -5.65 22.27
N GLY A 140 18.59 -4.89 22.45
CA GLY A 140 19.93 -5.46 22.48
C GLY A 140 21.02 -4.45 22.79
N ASP A 141 22.16 -4.94 23.24
CA ASP A 141 23.41 -4.21 23.48
C ASP A 141 24.55 -5.07 22.93
N VAL A 142 25.05 -4.72 21.73
CA VAL A 142 25.97 -5.56 20.96
C VAL A 142 27.11 -4.73 20.40
N THR A 143 28.32 -5.27 20.45
CA THR A 143 29.49 -4.71 19.75
C THR A 143 30.05 -5.76 18.81
N ALA A 144 30.12 -5.44 17.52
CA ALA A 144 30.60 -6.39 16.52
C ALA A 144 31.14 -5.70 15.25
N PRO A 145 31.87 -6.45 14.39
CA PRO A 145 32.25 -5.95 13.07
C PRO A 145 31.06 -5.51 12.23
N LEU A 146 31.25 -4.45 11.44
CA LEU A 146 30.25 -3.91 10.52
C LEU A 146 30.38 -4.52 9.11
N VAL A 147 29.25 -4.86 8.49
CA VAL A 147 29.16 -5.32 7.08
C VAL A 147 28.15 -4.47 6.32
N TYR A 148 28.56 -3.90 5.18
CA TYR A 148 27.64 -3.26 4.25
C TYR A 148 26.98 -4.30 3.33
N VAL A 149 25.65 -4.33 3.31
CA VAL A 149 24.86 -5.35 2.58
C VAL A 149 23.91 -4.74 1.55
N ASN A 150 24.30 -3.63 0.93
CA ASN A 150 23.48 -2.99 -0.10
C ASN A 150 22.08 -2.62 0.41
N TYR A 151 21.01 -3.16 -0.17
CA TYR A 151 19.63 -2.95 0.28
C TYR A 151 19.18 -4.03 1.29
N GLY A 152 20.00 -5.04 1.55
CA GLY A 152 19.70 -6.14 2.47
C GLY A 152 18.68 -7.14 1.92
N MET A 153 18.60 -7.31 0.61
CA MET A 153 17.67 -8.25 -0.06
C MET A 153 18.32 -9.64 -0.28
N PRO A 154 17.57 -10.70 -0.59
CA PRO A 154 18.13 -12.06 -0.71
C PRO A 154 19.34 -12.16 -1.65
N ALA A 155 19.27 -11.53 -2.82
CA ALA A 155 20.37 -11.49 -3.78
C ALA A 155 21.62 -10.77 -3.26
N ASP A 156 21.48 -9.88 -2.27
CA ASP A 156 22.61 -9.20 -1.67
C ASP A 156 23.42 -10.14 -0.76
N TYR A 157 22.75 -11.01 -0.02
CA TYR A 157 23.41 -12.03 0.81
C TYR A 157 24.10 -13.10 -0.05
N ASP A 158 23.48 -13.53 -1.16
CA ASP A 158 24.14 -14.41 -2.15
C ASP A 158 25.43 -13.77 -2.67
N GLN A 159 25.40 -12.46 -2.95
CA GLN A 159 26.55 -11.73 -3.43
C GLN A 159 27.64 -11.53 -2.35
N LEU A 160 27.28 -11.42 -1.06
CA LEU A 160 28.23 -11.46 0.05
C LEU A 160 28.94 -12.81 0.14
N GLU A 161 28.19 -13.92 0.02
CA GLU A 161 28.77 -15.26 0.05
C GLU A 161 29.77 -15.46 -1.09
N ARG A 162 29.45 -14.99 -2.30
CA ARG A 162 30.40 -14.99 -3.44
C ARG A 162 31.67 -14.17 -3.17
N LEU A 163 31.58 -13.12 -2.36
CA LEU A 163 32.73 -12.31 -1.93
C LEU A 163 33.47 -12.91 -0.73
N GLY A 164 33.02 -14.07 -0.21
CA GLY A 164 33.60 -14.71 0.97
C GLY A 164 33.31 -13.96 2.28
N VAL A 165 32.29 -13.10 2.31
CA VAL A 165 31.92 -12.31 3.49
C VAL A 165 30.66 -12.92 4.13
N SER A 166 30.77 -13.31 5.39
CA SER A 166 29.61 -13.73 6.20
C SER A 166 29.12 -12.59 7.09
N VAL A 167 27.81 -12.50 7.33
CA VAL A 167 27.19 -11.58 8.31
C VAL A 167 26.97 -12.23 9.69
N LYS A 168 27.23 -13.54 9.83
CA LYS A 168 26.97 -14.27 11.07
C LYS A 168 27.77 -13.68 12.23
N GLY A 169 27.10 -13.30 13.32
CA GLY A 169 27.69 -12.68 14.50
C GLY A 169 28.14 -11.22 14.31
N LYS A 170 27.69 -10.56 13.23
CA LYS A 170 28.07 -9.20 12.86
C LYS A 170 26.88 -8.25 12.90
N ILE A 171 27.15 -6.95 12.83
CA ILE A 171 26.13 -5.93 12.62
C ILE A 171 26.14 -5.57 11.13
N VAL A 172 24.97 -5.53 10.51
CA VAL A 172 24.85 -5.15 9.10
C VAL A 172 24.38 -3.71 8.98
N ILE A 173 24.83 -3.01 7.93
CA ILE A 173 24.28 -1.73 7.50
C ILE A 173 23.69 -1.87 6.09
N ALA A 174 22.42 -1.49 5.95
CA ALA A 174 21.65 -1.57 4.71
C ALA A 174 21.02 -0.22 4.36
N ARG A 175 20.83 0.03 3.07
CA ARG A 175 20.09 1.18 2.56
C ARG A 175 18.60 0.97 2.66
N TYR A 176 17.80 2.00 2.90
CA TYR A 176 16.36 2.02 2.60
C TYR A 176 16.10 1.75 1.11
N GLY A 177 14.90 1.27 0.77
CA GLY A 177 14.52 0.94 -0.63
C GLY A 177 14.68 -0.53 -1.02
N ALA A 178 14.34 -0.82 -2.30
CA ALA A 178 14.34 -2.15 -2.92
C ALA A 178 13.53 -3.25 -2.19
N GLY A 179 12.49 -2.85 -1.46
CA GLY A 179 11.64 -3.70 -0.63
C GLY A 179 11.24 -2.97 0.65
N TRP A 180 10.28 -3.52 1.40
CA TRP A 180 9.85 -2.95 2.68
C TRP A 180 10.95 -3.05 3.75
N ARG A 181 10.98 -2.06 4.65
CA ARG A 181 12.09 -1.86 5.58
C ARG A 181 12.33 -3.02 6.54
N GLY A 182 11.30 -3.68 7.06
CA GLY A 182 11.50 -4.77 8.01
C GLY A 182 12.06 -6.05 7.40
N LEU A 183 12.10 -6.17 6.06
CA LEU A 183 12.86 -7.25 5.41
C LEU A 183 14.35 -7.16 5.71
N LYS A 184 14.89 -5.96 5.95
CA LYS A 184 16.33 -5.72 6.17
C LYS A 184 16.80 -6.41 7.46
N PRO A 185 16.26 -6.08 8.65
CA PRO A 185 16.61 -6.77 9.88
C PRO A 185 16.13 -8.23 9.89
N LYS A 186 14.97 -8.55 9.28
CA LYS A 186 14.47 -9.93 9.17
C LYS A 186 15.47 -10.85 8.45
N LEU A 187 15.88 -10.47 7.24
CA LEU A 187 16.87 -11.25 6.48
C LEU A 187 18.22 -11.24 7.19
N ALA A 188 18.62 -10.12 7.81
CA ALA A 188 19.87 -10.05 8.56
C ALA A 188 19.91 -11.09 9.69
N GLN A 189 18.86 -11.19 10.51
CA GLN A 189 18.79 -12.18 11.58
C GLN A 189 18.69 -13.62 11.04
N GLU A 190 17.99 -13.85 9.92
CA GLU A 190 17.90 -15.17 9.26
C GLU A 190 19.29 -15.63 8.76
N HIS A 191 20.15 -14.70 8.35
CA HIS A 191 21.56 -14.96 8.01
C HIS A 191 22.51 -14.91 9.23
N GLY A 192 21.98 -14.72 10.44
CA GLY A 192 22.71 -14.79 11.71
C GLY A 192 23.42 -13.50 12.13
N ALA A 193 23.10 -12.35 11.53
CA ALA A 193 23.50 -11.06 12.06
C ALA A 193 22.89 -10.84 13.45
N ILE A 194 23.58 -10.06 14.29
CA ILE A 194 23.16 -9.77 15.67
C ILE A 194 22.71 -8.32 15.87
N GLY A 195 22.69 -7.53 14.80
CA GLY A 195 22.18 -6.17 14.79
C GLY A 195 22.09 -5.63 13.36
N CYS A 196 21.23 -4.64 13.15
CA CYS A 196 20.98 -4.04 11.84
C CYS A 196 20.96 -2.50 11.95
N ILE A 197 21.52 -1.84 10.96
CA ILE A 197 21.48 -0.39 10.79
C ILE A 197 20.86 -0.12 9.43
N ILE A 198 19.92 0.82 9.36
CA ILE A 198 19.26 1.20 8.12
C ILE A 198 19.52 2.69 7.87
N TYR A 199 19.85 3.09 6.64
CA TYR A 199 20.01 4.51 6.31
C TYR A 199 19.44 4.84 4.92
N SER A 200 19.03 6.09 4.72
CA SER A 200 18.59 6.57 3.40
C SER A 200 19.78 7.09 2.61
N ASP A 201 20.21 6.39 1.57
CA ASP A 201 21.34 6.84 0.77
C ASP A 201 20.95 8.03 -0.13
N PRO A 202 21.80 9.07 -0.27
CA PRO A 202 21.47 10.22 -1.11
C PRO A 202 21.21 9.90 -2.58
N ARG A 203 21.59 8.70 -3.03
CA ARG A 203 21.21 8.15 -4.33
C ARG A 203 19.70 8.07 -4.51
N ASP A 204 18.97 7.75 -3.45
CA ASP A 204 17.57 7.34 -3.52
C ASP A 204 16.62 8.49 -3.11
N ASP A 205 16.99 9.34 -2.15
CA ASP A 205 16.13 10.44 -1.69
C ASP A 205 16.86 11.72 -1.23
N GLY A 206 18.15 11.87 -1.51
CA GLY A 206 18.97 13.02 -1.06
C GLY A 206 19.51 13.90 -2.19
N TYR A 207 20.68 14.50 -1.98
CA TYR A 207 21.28 15.49 -2.89
C TYR A 207 21.60 15.00 -4.31
N SER A 208 21.53 13.69 -4.59
CA SER A 208 21.71 13.17 -5.96
C SER A 208 20.41 13.15 -6.76
N VAL A 209 19.28 13.34 -6.08
CA VAL A 209 17.96 13.38 -6.68
C VAL A 209 17.53 14.83 -6.92
N ASP A 210 17.67 15.70 -5.91
CA ASP A 210 17.32 17.13 -5.99
C ASP A 210 18.03 17.93 -4.87
N ASP A 211 17.84 19.25 -4.83
CA ASP A 211 18.23 20.11 -3.71
C ASP A 211 17.62 19.61 -2.38
N VAL A 212 18.41 19.61 -1.32
CA VAL A 212 17.97 19.15 0.01
C VAL A 212 17.20 20.23 0.78
N TYR A 213 16.33 19.82 1.69
CA TYR A 213 15.56 20.71 2.55
C TYR A 213 16.47 21.60 3.42
N PRO A 214 16.25 22.94 3.51
CA PRO A 214 15.09 23.72 3.06
C PRO A 214 15.06 24.22 1.61
N LYS A 215 16.11 23.98 0.81
CA LYS A 215 16.20 24.54 -0.54
C LYS A 215 15.30 23.78 -1.54
N GLY A 216 15.27 22.46 -1.44
CA GLY A 216 14.36 21.58 -2.18
C GLY A 216 13.68 20.57 -1.25
N GLY A 217 12.95 19.62 -1.84
CA GLY A 217 12.16 18.63 -1.06
C GLY A 217 12.96 17.41 -0.58
N SER A 218 14.21 17.22 -1.05
CA SER A 218 15.00 16.01 -0.78
C SER A 218 15.63 15.99 0.61
N ARG A 219 16.03 14.79 1.05
CA ARG A 219 16.50 14.51 2.42
C ARG A 219 17.75 15.32 2.77
N PRO A 220 17.76 16.06 3.90
CA PRO A 220 18.95 16.72 4.42
C PRO A 220 19.87 15.74 5.16
N PRO A 221 21.15 16.09 5.42
CA PRO A 221 22.16 15.17 5.94
C PRO A 221 21.89 14.57 7.30
N ASN A 222 21.05 15.23 8.11
CA ASN A 222 20.70 14.79 9.45
C ASN A 222 19.32 14.10 9.49
N GLY A 223 18.60 14.07 8.37
CA GLY A 223 17.28 13.44 8.28
C GLY A 223 17.36 11.92 8.23
N PHE A 224 16.44 11.25 8.89
CA PHE A 224 16.33 9.79 8.88
C PHE A 224 14.88 9.34 8.87
N GLN A 225 14.65 8.12 8.37
CA GLN A 225 13.30 7.56 8.24
C GLN A 225 13.01 6.65 9.45
N ARG A 226 12.01 7.02 10.25
CA ARG A 226 11.38 6.13 11.24
C ARG A 226 10.49 5.11 10.53
N GLY A 227 9.97 4.12 11.25
CA GLY A 227 9.10 3.14 10.62
C GLY A 227 8.94 1.86 11.42
N SER A 228 7.97 1.04 11.05
CA SER A 228 7.86 -0.30 11.58
C SER A 228 8.76 -1.29 10.86
N VAL A 229 9.37 -2.20 11.63
CA VAL A 229 10.01 -3.42 11.12
C VAL A 229 9.27 -4.70 11.53
N ALA A 230 8.06 -4.59 12.10
CA ALA A 230 7.24 -5.75 12.44
C ALA A 230 6.89 -6.55 11.18
N ASP A 231 7.04 -7.87 11.18
CA ASP A 231 6.86 -8.73 9.99
C ASP A 231 5.41 -8.82 9.50
N MET A 232 4.92 -7.70 8.96
CA MET A 232 3.56 -7.54 8.44
C MET A 232 3.24 -8.50 7.31
N THR A 233 4.26 -9.07 6.65
CA THR A 233 4.03 -10.08 5.62
C THR A 233 3.41 -11.36 6.18
N THR A 234 3.48 -11.56 7.50
CA THR A 234 2.77 -12.63 8.22
C THR A 234 1.32 -12.24 8.54
N PHE A 235 1.13 -11.11 9.23
CA PHE A 235 -0.17 -10.45 9.50
C PHE A 235 0.07 -9.01 10.01
N PRO A 236 -0.85 -8.05 9.79
CA PRO A 236 -0.86 -6.74 10.45
C PRO A 236 -1.63 -6.78 11.80
N GLY A 237 -1.74 -5.65 12.49
CA GLY A 237 -2.42 -5.55 13.80
C GLY A 237 -1.49 -5.77 14.99
N ASP A 238 -2.05 -5.76 16.21
CA ASP A 238 -1.27 -5.95 17.43
C ASP A 238 -0.60 -7.34 17.41
N PRO A 239 0.75 -7.41 17.51
CA PRO A 239 1.48 -8.67 17.53
C PRO A 239 1.04 -9.66 18.63
N THR A 240 0.34 -9.17 19.66
CA THR A 240 -0.07 -9.94 20.83
C THR A 240 -1.51 -10.44 20.80
N THR A 241 -2.37 -9.97 19.89
CA THR A 241 -3.78 -10.40 19.77
C THR A 241 -4.18 -10.85 18.36
N PRO A 242 -3.36 -11.64 17.63
CA PRO A 242 -3.64 -11.96 16.24
C PRO A 242 -5.01 -12.63 16.06
N GLY A 243 -5.88 -12.00 15.27
CA GLY A 243 -7.19 -12.53 14.90
C GLY A 243 -8.38 -12.06 15.75
N TYR A 244 -8.19 -11.14 16.69
CA TYR A 244 -9.26 -10.50 17.46
C TYR A 244 -8.81 -9.16 18.05
N GLY A 245 -9.73 -8.20 18.15
CA GLY A 245 -9.43 -6.85 18.61
C GLY A 245 -8.81 -6.76 20.02
N SER A 246 -7.81 -5.88 20.12
CA SER A 246 -6.99 -5.54 21.29
C SER A 246 -7.75 -4.74 22.35
N THR A 247 -8.87 -5.28 22.85
CA THR A 247 -9.56 -4.66 23.99
C THR A 247 -8.67 -4.66 25.24
N LYS A 248 -9.01 -3.81 26.23
CA LYS A 248 -8.26 -3.68 27.48
C LYS A 248 -8.02 -5.02 28.18
N ASP A 249 -9.02 -5.90 28.14
CA ASP A 249 -9.01 -7.20 28.81
C ASP A 249 -8.76 -8.37 27.84
N ALA A 250 -8.36 -8.08 26.59
CA ALA A 250 -8.06 -9.12 25.61
C ALA A 250 -6.96 -10.08 26.11
N LYS A 251 -7.09 -11.35 25.78
CA LYS A 251 -6.00 -12.31 26.01
C LYS A 251 -4.85 -11.93 25.08
N ARG A 252 -3.61 -12.16 25.52
CA ARG A 252 -2.41 -11.79 24.76
C ARG A 252 -1.42 -12.93 24.77
N VAL A 253 -0.76 -13.15 23.65
CA VAL A 253 0.47 -13.94 23.63
C VAL A 253 1.60 -13.14 24.28
N SER A 254 2.63 -13.82 24.75
CA SER A 254 3.83 -13.15 25.26
C SER A 254 4.55 -12.42 24.13
N ARG A 255 5.37 -11.41 24.46
CA ARG A 255 6.22 -10.72 23.48
C ARG A 255 7.19 -11.70 22.81
N GLU A 256 7.69 -12.65 23.57
CA GLU A 256 8.65 -13.66 23.12
C GLU A 256 8.02 -14.53 22.03
N ASP A 257 6.75 -14.91 22.22
CA ASP A 257 5.96 -15.75 21.32
C ASP A 257 5.30 -14.99 20.16
N ALA A 258 5.26 -13.65 20.21
CA ALA A 258 4.71 -12.83 19.13
C ALA A 258 5.52 -13.00 17.84
N GLN A 259 4.87 -13.53 16.80
CA GLN A 259 5.52 -13.97 15.56
C GLN A 259 6.09 -12.81 14.74
N THR A 260 5.47 -11.64 14.80
CA THR A 260 5.82 -10.49 13.96
C THR A 260 6.87 -9.57 14.59
N ILE A 261 7.26 -9.80 15.85
CA ILE A 261 8.31 -9.04 16.53
C ILE A 261 9.70 -9.61 16.19
N LEU A 262 10.57 -8.76 15.63
CA LEU A 262 11.94 -9.13 15.30
C LEU A 262 12.82 -9.23 16.56
N LYS A 263 13.95 -9.94 16.43
CA LYS A 263 14.74 -10.37 17.60
C LYS A 263 16.09 -9.66 17.75
N ILE A 264 16.53 -8.89 16.75
CA ILE A 264 17.81 -8.17 16.79
C ILE A 264 17.62 -6.66 16.93
N PRO A 265 18.56 -5.96 17.60
CA PRO A 265 18.56 -4.50 17.66
C PRO A 265 18.71 -3.89 16.28
N THR A 266 17.87 -2.90 15.99
CA THR A 266 17.82 -2.20 14.70
C THR A 266 17.63 -0.70 14.89
N LEU A 267 18.48 0.12 14.25
CA LEU A 267 18.35 1.58 14.24
C LEU A 267 18.34 2.16 12.82
N PRO A 268 17.42 3.09 12.51
CA PRO A 268 17.58 3.97 11.37
C PRO A 268 18.59 5.09 11.69
N ILE A 269 19.38 5.52 10.72
CA ILE A 269 20.30 6.64 10.89
C ILE A 269 20.30 7.58 9.69
N SER A 270 20.76 8.81 9.92
CA SER A 270 20.96 9.79 8.87
C SER A 270 22.09 9.37 7.93
N TYR A 271 22.07 9.85 6.69
CA TYR A 271 23.19 9.58 5.78
C TYR A 271 24.48 10.29 6.20
N GLY A 272 24.38 11.38 6.97
CA GLY A 272 25.53 12.04 7.60
C GLY A 272 26.26 11.10 8.57
N ASP A 273 25.50 10.42 9.43
CA ASP A 273 26.05 9.42 10.37
C ASP A 273 26.53 8.15 9.63
N ALA A 274 25.74 7.66 8.67
CA ALA A 274 26.09 6.49 7.86
C ALA A 274 27.42 6.70 7.10
N THR A 275 27.69 7.93 6.66
CA THR A 275 28.96 8.30 6.03
C THR A 275 30.15 8.01 6.93
N GLN A 276 30.06 8.28 8.24
CA GLN A 276 31.19 8.04 9.16
C GLN A 276 31.43 6.53 9.34
N LEU A 277 30.36 5.74 9.44
CA LEU A 277 30.46 4.28 9.58
C LEU A 277 31.00 3.62 8.31
N LEU A 278 30.48 3.99 7.14
CA LEU A 278 30.87 3.40 5.87
C LEU A 278 32.29 3.82 5.44
N LYS A 279 32.77 5.00 5.84
CA LYS A 279 34.18 5.42 5.65
C LYS A 279 35.17 4.54 6.40
N ALA A 280 34.76 3.96 7.53
CA ALA A 280 35.60 3.11 8.35
C ALA A 280 35.74 1.69 7.78
N LEU A 281 34.86 1.28 6.85
CA LEU A 281 34.90 -0.04 6.24
C LEU A 281 36.12 -0.18 5.30
N ASP A 282 36.73 -1.36 5.37
CA ASP A 282 37.77 -1.84 4.45
C ASP A 282 37.35 -3.21 3.88
N GLY A 283 38.26 -3.93 3.22
CA GLY A 283 37.99 -5.23 2.59
C GLY A 283 37.57 -5.07 1.13
N PRO A 284 36.85 -6.05 0.55
CA PRO A 284 36.46 -6.00 -0.86
C PRO A 284 35.67 -4.73 -1.18
N VAL A 285 36.06 -4.06 -2.27
CA VAL A 285 35.28 -2.93 -2.81
C VAL A 285 33.90 -3.45 -3.21
N ALA A 286 32.86 -2.74 -2.81
CA ALA A 286 31.48 -3.10 -3.11
C ALA A 286 31.26 -3.17 -4.65
N PRO A 287 30.47 -4.15 -5.13
CA PRO A 287 30.06 -4.22 -6.53
C PRO A 287 29.51 -2.88 -7.04
N ALA A 288 29.67 -2.58 -8.33
CA ALA A 288 29.28 -1.27 -8.88
C ALA A 288 27.80 -0.93 -8.60
N GLY A 289 26.89 -1.91 -8.72
CA GLY A 289 25.46 -1.71 -8.43
C GLY A 289 25.11 -1.49 -6.96
N TRP A 290 26.03 -1.77 -6.04
CA TRP A 290 25.84 -1.55 -4.59
C TRP A 290 26.24 -0.14 -4.15
N ARG A 291 26.91 0.63 -5.01
CA ARG A 291 27.44 1.93 -4.63
C ARG A 291 26.33 2.97 -4.63
N GLY A 292 26.20 3.66 -3.50
CA GLY A 292 25.35 4.84 -3.37
C GLY A 292 26.05 6.11 -3.85
N SER A 293 25.59 7.24 -3.35
CA SER A 293 26.10 8.56 -3.75
C SER A 293 26.94 9.25 -2.68
N LEU A 294 27.24 8.59 -1.56
CA LEU A 294 28.15 9.14 -0.56
C LEU A 294 29.54 9.38 -1.16
N PRO A 295 30.26 10.44 -0.74
CA PRO A 295 31.56 10.82 -1.32
C PRO A 295 32.71 9.94 -0.79
N ILE A 296 32.58 8.63 -0.97
CA ILE A 296 33.47 7.59 -0.43
C ILE A 296 33.60 6.45 -1.44
N THR A 297 34.65 5.64 -1.29
CA THR A 297 34.65 4.30 -1.88
C THR A 297 33.85 3.39 -0.96
N TYR A 298 32.84 2.71 -1.49
CA TYR A 298 32.09 1.73 -0.71
C TYR A 298 32.87 0.43 -0.62
N HIS A 299 33.15 -0.02 0.60
CA HIS A 299 33.69 -1.34 0.91
C HIS A 299 32.63 -2.19 1.61
N VAL A 300 32.73 -3.51 1.48
CA VAL A 300 31.77 -4.45 2.08
C VAL A 300 32.03 -4.66 3.58
N GLY A 301 33.28 -4.56 4.04
CA GLY A 301 33.61 -4.74 5.45
C GLY A 301 33.62 -6.20 5.90
N GLY A 302 33.32 -6.39 7.19
CA GLY A 302 33.22 -7.70 7.84
C GLY A 302 34.49 -8.21 8.51
N GLY A 303 35.61 -7.47 8.44
CA GLY A 303 36.80 -7.70 9.24
C GLY A 303 36.79 -6.88 10.54
N ALA A 304 37.77 -7.12 11.43
CA ALA A 304 37.88 -6.41 12.72
C ALA A 304 38.28 -4.91 12.58
N ALA A 305 38.49 -4.42 11.36
CA ALA A 305 38.92 -3.05 11.07
C ALA A 305 37.90 -2.00 11.52
N ALA A 306 36.60 -2.28 11.42
CA ALA A 306 35.53 -1.41 11.89
C ALA A 306 34.53 -2.22 12.73
N GLN A 307 34.46 -1.90 14.02
CA GLN A 307 33.46 -2.46 14.93
C GLN A 307 32.53 -1.37 15.39
N VAL A 308 31.25 -1.66 15.44
CA VAL A 308 30.22 -0.74 15.93
C VAL A 308 29.59 -1.30 17.19
N HIS A 309 29.30 -0.40 18.13
CA HIS A 309 28.52 -0.67 19.33
C HIS A 309 27.11 -0.14 19.08
N LEU A 310 26.12 -1.03 19.14
CA LEU A 310 24.70 -0.76 18.90
C LEU A 310 23.90 -1.16 20.13
N LYS A 311 23.17 -0.21 20.71
CA LYS A 311 22.28 -0.45 21.83
C LYS A 311 20.90 0.12 21.55
N VAL A 312 19.87 -0.69 21.78
CA VAL A 312 18.46 -0.26 21.74
C VAL A 312 17.71 -0.91 22.89
N VAL A 313 16.99 -0.09 23.66
CA VAL A 313 16.09 -0.53 24.73
C VAL A 313 14.76 0.18 24.58
N SER A 314 13.65 -0.55 24.55
CA SER A 314 12.31 0.01 24.38
C SER A 314 11.38 -0.17 25.60
N ASP A 315 10.34 0.66 25.67
CA ASP A 315 9.16 0.49 26.52
C ASP A 315 8.11 -0.38 25.84
N TRP A 316 7.94 -1.61 26.30
CA TRP A 316 6.97 -2.57 25.73
C TRP A 316 5.63 -2.54 26.47
N SER A 317 5.15 -1.35 26.81
CA SER A 317 3.86 -1.19 27.49
C SER A 317 2.70 -1.08 26.48
N LEU A 318 1.50 -1.46 26.92
CA LEU A 318 0.29 -1.23 26.12
C LEU A 318 -0.02 0.27 26.07
N LYS A 319 -0.35 0.77 24.89
CA LYS A 319 -0.79 2.15 24.67
C LYS A 319 -2.25 2.16 24.20
N PRO A 320 -3.10 3.07 24.71
CA PRO A 320 -4.41 3.28 24.15
C PRO A 320 -4.30 3.97 22.79
N ILE A 321 -5.10 3.50 21.83
CA ILE A 321 -5.26 4.12 20.50
C ILE A 321 -6.74 4.46 20.28
N TYR A 322 -7.01 5.48 19.47
CA TYR A 322 -8.30 6.16 19.39
C TYR A 322 -8.78 6.30 17.94
N ASP A 323 -9.54 5.30 17.48
CA ASP A 323 -10.22 5.35 16.20
C ASP A 323 -11.48 6.21 16.32
N VAL A 324 -11.65 7.21 15.45
CA VAL A 324 -12.84 8.07 15.42
C VAL A 324 -13.77 7.58 14.32
N VAL A 325 -14.94 7.08 14.69
CA VAL A 325 -15.94 6.57 13.74
C VAL A 325 -17.13 7.53 13.71
N GLY A 326 -17.53 7.95 12.51
CA GLY A 326 -18.69 8.80 12.25
C GLY A 326 -19.66 8.16 11.25
N MET A 327 -20.93 8.06 11.61
CA MET A 327 -21.97 7.41 10.80
C MET A 327 -23.05 8.39 10.38
N LEU A 328 -23.43 8.31 9.10
CA LEU A 328 -24.63 8.95 8.56
C LEU A 328 -25.57 7.85 8.07
N LYS A 329 -26.63 7.61 8.84
CA LYS A 329 -27.55 6.48 8.62
C LYS A 329 -28.32 6.60 7.29
N GLY A 330 -28.30 5.52 6.52
CA GLY A 330 -29.04 5.38 5.27
C GLY A 330 -30.55 5.34 5.49
N LYS A 331 -31.31 5.92 4.56
CA LYS A 331 -32.78 6.00 4.64
C LYS A 331 -33.48 4.71 4.19
N GLU A 332 -32.93 4.01 3.20
CA GLU A 332 -33.59 2.86 2.56
C GLU A 332 -32.92 1.54 2.92
N LYS A 333 -31.59 1.56 3.02
CA LYS A 333 -30.72 0.41 3.22
C LYS A 333 -29.72 0.70 4.34
N PRO A 334 -30.19 0.89 5.59
CA PRO A 334 -29.31 1.28 6.70
C PRO A 334 -28.26 0.23 7.07
N ASP A 335 -28.45 -1.04 6.67
CA ASP A 335 -27.52 -2.15 6.89
C ASP A 335 -26.56 -2.38 5.70
N GLU A 336 -26.56 -1.52 4.69
CA GLU A 336 -25.54 -1.49 3.64
C GLU A 336 -24.64 -0.28 3.88
N TRP A 337 -23.34 -0.50 4.08
CA TRP A 337 -22.37 0.50 4.55
C TRP A 337 -21.34 0.80 3.47
N VAL A 338 -21.21 2.08 3.11
CA VAL A 338 -20.07 2.61 2.36
C VAL A 338 -19.07 3.13 3.39
N VAL A 339 -17.96 2.41 3.56
CA VAL A 339 -16.95 2.73 4.56
C VAL A 339 -15.81 3.50 3.89
N ARG A 340 -15.42 4.63 4.49
CA ARG A 340 -14.34 5.50 4.04
C ARG A 340 -13.39 5.74 5.21
N GLY A 341 -12.13 5.31 5.08
CA GLY A 341 -11.13 5.44 6.14
C GLY A 341 -9.81 6.06 5.69
N ASN A 342 -9.12 6.72 6.62
CA ASN A 342 -7.75 7.22 6.50
C ASN A 342 -7.15 7.34 7.90
N HIS A 343 -5.88 6.97 8.04
CA HIS A 343 -5.19 7.09 9.32
C HIS A 343 -4.78 8.53 9.63
N ARG A 344 -4.49 8.78 10.91
CA ARG A 344 -4.24 10.13 11.43
C ARG A 344 -2.88 10.23 12.09
N ASP A 345 -2.36 9.16 12.66
CA ASP A 345 -1.07 9.15 13.35
C ASP A 345 0.08 9.25 12.34
N GLY A 346 1.11 10.04 12.66
CA GLY A 346 2.35 10.08 11.89
C GLY A 346 3.56 9.75 12.76
N TRP A 347 4.71 9.39 12.19
CA TRP A 347 5.91 9.16 13.03
C TRP A 347 6.42 10.36 13.81
N VAL A 348 6.22 11.58 13.29
CA VAL A 348 6.50 12.82 14.02
C VAL A 348 5.35 13.80 13.84
N PHE A 349 5.36 14.66 12.83
CA PHE A 349 4.26 15.62 12.59
C PHE A 349 3.24 15.09 11.59
N GLY A 350 3.73 14.44 10.53
CA GLY A 350 2.91 13.66 9.59
C GLY A 350 2.04 14.50 8.66
N ALA A 351 2.55 15.65 8.20
CA ALA A 351 1.76 16.53 7.34
C ALA A 351 1.43 15.88 5.98
N SER A 352 2.41 15.24 5.34
CA SER A 352 2.18 14.48 4.12
C SER A 352 1.59 13.12 4.47
N ASP A 353 2.30 12.36 5.31
CA ASP A 353 1.88 11.04 5.76
C ASP A 353 1.43 11.08 7.23
N PRO A 354 0.11 11.00 7.52
CA PRO A 354 -1.04 10.81 6.60
C PRO A 354 -1.91 12.04 6.37
N LEU A 355 -1.64 13.14 7.08
CA LEU A 355 -2.66 14.15 7.34
C LEU A 355 -3.17 14.84 6.07
N SER A 356 -2.40 14.80 4.98
CA SER A 356 -2.79 15.32 3.66
C SER A 356 -4.04 14.63 3.10
N GLY A 357 -4.19 13.31 3.24
CA GLY A 357 -5.44 12.61 2.90
C GLY A 357 -6.49 12.68 4.00
N HIS A 358 -6.08 12.85 5.26
CA HIS A 358 -7.00 13.05 6.38
C HIS A 358 -7.82 14.32 6.21
N VAL A 359 -7.16 15.44 5.91
CA VAL A 359 -7.87 16.72 5.72
C VAL A 359 -8.76 16.71 4.48
N ALA A 360 -8.42 15.93 3.45
CA ALA A 360 -9.32 15.67 2.32
C ALA A 360 -10.58 14.92 2.80
N MET A 361 -10.41 13.85 3.58
CA MET A 361 -11.52 13.11 4.22
C MET A 361 -12.41 14.00 5.08
N MET A 362 -11.81 14.90 5.87
CA MET A 362 -12.54 15.87 6.69
C MET A 362 -13.38 16.83 5.85
N GLY A 363 -12.83 17.29 4.71
CA GLY A 363 -13.57 18.11 3.74
C GLY A 363 -14.78 17.39 3.15
N GLU A 364 -14.63 16.11 2.81
CA GLU A 364 -15.74 15.26 2.37
C GLU A 364 -16.83 15.14 3.45
N ALA A 365 -16.46 14.75 4.67
CA ALA A 365 -17.39 14.54 5.77
C ALA A 365 -18.17 15.84 6.13
N LYS A 366 -17.50 16.99 6.10
CA LYS A 366 -18.14 18.30 6.28
C LYS A 366 -19.21 18.56 5.21
N ALA A 367 -18.84 18.41 3.94
CA ALA A 367 -19.72 18.72 2.82
C ALA A 367 -20.93 17.76 2.76
N LEU A 368 -20.72 16.46 3.00
CA LEU A 368 -21.80 15.48 3.07
C LEU A 368 -22.74 15.74 4.27
N GLY A 369 -22.19 16.09 5.44
CA GLY A 369 -22.99 16.48 6.60
C GLY A 369 -23.85 17.72 6.33
N ALA A 370 -23.31 18.71 5.61
CA ALA A 370 -24.05 19.90 5.19
C ALA A 370 -25.17 19.55 4.19
N LEU A 371 -24.91 18.67 3.21
CA LEU A 371 -25.95 18.17 2.31
C LEU A 371 -27.05 17.44 3.07
N ALA A 372 -26.68 16.61 4.05
CA ALA A 372 -27.63 15.87 4.87
C ALA A 372 -28.55 16.80 5.67
N LYS A 373 -27.98 17.84 6.31
CA LYS A 373 -28.73 18.90 6.98
C LYS A 373 -29.63 19.69 6.02
N ALA A 374 -29.20 19.86 4.77
CA ALA A 374 -29.98 20.50 3.71
C ALA A 374 -31.04 19.57 3.08
N GLY A 375 -31.23 18.36 3.60
CA GLY A 375 -32.32 17.45 3.25
C GLY A 375 -31.95 16.28 2.34
N TRP A 376 -30.69 16.19 1.87
CA TRP A 376 -30.23 14.95 1.24
C TRP A 376 -30.21 13.82 2.26
N LYS A 377 -30.60 12.61 1.86
CA LYS A 377 -30.59 11.43 2.72
C LYS A 377 -30.05 10.27 1.89
N PRO A 378 -28.83 9.80 2.15
CA PRO A 378 -28.28 8.70 1.37
C PRO A 378 -29.14 7.45 1.51
N LYS A 379 -29.24 6.63 0.46
CA LYS A 379 -29.99 5.36 0.55
C LYS A 379 -29.30 4.38 1.50
N ARG A 380 -27.98 4.22 1.36
CA ARG A 380 -27.11 3.41 2.21
C ARG A 380 -26.51 4.23 3.35
N THR A 381 -26.03 3.54 4.38
CA THR A 381 -25.28 4.20 5.46
C THR A 381 -23.88 4.54 4.99
N ILE A 382 -23.40 5.73 5.35
CA ILE A 382 -22.02 6.15 5.10
C ILE A 382 -21.28 6.13 6.44
N VAL A 383 -20.09 5.54 6.46
CA VAL A 383 -19.23 5.44 7.63
C VAL A 383 -17.88 6.07 7.31
N TYR A 384 -17.51 7.12 8.04
CA TYR A 384 -16.19 7.72 8.01
C TYR A 384 -15.38 7.24 9.21
N ALA A 385 -14.12 6.85 8.99
CA ALA A 385 -13.23 6.36 10.02
C ALA A 385 -11.86 7.08 9.95
N SER A 386 -11.49 7.74 11.05
CA SER A 386 -10.13 8.23 11.26
C SER A 386 -9.39 7.21 12.10
N TRP A 387 -8.53 6.43 11.46
CA TRP A 387 -7.75 5.39 12.12
C TRP A 387 -6.59 5.99 12.92
N ASP A 388 -6.21 5.31 13.99
CA ASP A 388 -5.02 5.57 14.78
C ASP A 388 -4.07 4.36 14.72
N ALA A 389 -2.80 4.61 14.99
CA ALA A 389 -1.72 3.64 14.96
C ALA A 389 -1.60 2.80 13.68
N GLU A 390 -1.77 3.42 12.52
CA GLU A 390 -1.42 2.79 11.24
C GLU A 390 0.09 2.58 11.14
N GLU A 391 0.86 3.62 11.46
CA GLU A 391 2.29 3.68 11.20
C GLU A 391 3.07 2.50 11.80
N PRO A 392 2.78 2.05 13.04
CA PRO A 392 3.47 0.92 13.61
C PRO A 392 3.09 -0.43 12.99
N MET A 393 1.83 -0.67 12.59
CA MET A 393 1.43 -1.96 12.00
C MET A 393 -0.05 -2.06 11.52
N LEU A 394 -0.67 -0.98 11.05
CA LEU A 394 -2.11 -0.94 10.73
C LEU A 394 -2.98 -1.26 11.95
N LEU A 395 -2.57 -0.84 13.15
CA LEU A 395 -3.14 -1.32 14.41
C LEU A 395 -4.62 -0.96 14.49
N GLY A 396 -5.01 0.32 14.52
CA GLY A 396 -6.41 0.72 14.72
C GLY A 396 -7.38 0.09 13.72
N SER A 397 -7.11 0.23 12.42
CA SER A 397 -7.95 -0.36 11.38
C SER A 397 -8.04 -1.89 11.44
N THR A 398 -6.96 -2.58 11.82
CA THR A 398 -6.96 -4.03 11.98
C THR A 398 -7.74 -4.46 13.23
N GLU A 399 -7.51 -3.82 14.38
CA GLU A 399 -8.25 -4.13 15.61
C GLU A 399 -9.75 -3.87 15.43
N TRP A 400 -10.12 -2.80 14.72
CA TRP A 400 -11.51 -2.51 14.38
C TRP A 400 -12.10 -3.54 13.42
N ALA A 401 -11.38 -3.91 12.36
CA ALA A 401 -11.80 -4.93 11.41
C ALA A 401 -11.95 -6.32 12.06
N GLU A 402 -11.08 -6.67 13.00
CA GLU A 402 -11.17 -7.94 13.74
C GLU A 402 -12.30 -7.93 14.78
N THR A 403 -12.57 -6.78 15.41
CA THR A 403 -13.68 -6.61 16.36
C THR A 403 -15.04 -6.70 15.66
N HIS A 404 -15.17 -6.05 14.50
CA HIS A 404 -16.44 -5.89 13.80
C HIS A 404 -16.57 -6.79 12.56
N GLY A 405 -15.64 -7.73 12.35
CA GLY A 405 -15.53 -8.50 11.11
C GLY A 405 -16.80 -9.22 10.68
N ASP A 406 -17.55 -9.79 11.63
CA ASP A 406 -18.83 -10.45 11.35
C ASP A 406 -19.95 -9.49 10.93
N GLU A 407 -19.92 -8.25 11.42
CA GLU A 407 -20.85 -7.19 11.01
C GLU A 407 -20.43 -6.64 9.64
N LEU A 408 -19.15 -6.33 9.47
CA LEU A 408 -18.59 -5.79 8.23
C LEU A 408 -18.84 -6.73 7.05
N LYS A 409 -18.60 -8.05 7.19
CA LYS A 409 -18.90 -9.04 6.13
C LYS A 409 -20.37 -9.06 5.72
N LYS A 410 -21.29 -8.62 6.58
CA LYS A 410 -22.74 -8.61 6.31
C LYS A 410 -23.25 -7.24 5.86
N LYS A 411 -22.51 -6.17 6.10
CA LYS A 411 -22.99 -4.80 5.90
C LYS A 411 -22.11 -3.96 4.98
N ALA A 412 -20.79 -4.11 5.02
CA ALA A 412 -19.88 -3.28 4.24
C ALA A 412 -19.95 -3.64 2.74
N VAL A 413 -20.49 -2.71 1.96
CA VAL A 413 -20.55 -2.81 0.49
C VAL A 413 -19.17 -2.56 -0.09
N VAL A 414 -18.42 -1.62 0.49
CA VAL A 414 -17.09 -1.23 0.02
C VAL A 414 -16.31 -0.54 1.15
N TYR A 415 -15.00 -0.72 1.16
CA TYR A 415 -14.05 0.09 1.91
C TYR A 415 -13.25 0.98 0.94
N ILE A 416 -13.21 2.29 1.19
CA ILE A 416 -12.43 3.25 0.40
C ILE A 416 -11.38 3.87 1.30
N ASN A 417 -10.12 3.63 0.98
CA ASN A 417 -8.96 4.13 1.67
C ASN A 417 -8.38 5.35 0.96
N SER A 418 -7.90 6.31 1.75
CA SER A 418 -6.80 7.18 1.32
C SER A 418 -5.75 7.16 2.41
N ASP A 419 -4.55 7.57 2.06
CA ASP A 419 -3.41 7.72 2.97
C ASP A 419 -2.84 9.11 2.73
N SER A 420 -1.55 9.24 2.43
CA SER A 420 -0.94 10.43 1.85
C SER A 420 -1.59 10.89 0.52
N ASN A 421 -1.41 12.18 0.21
CA ASN A 421 -1.83 12.82 -1.03
C ASN A 421 -0.85 13.94 -1.43
N GLY A 422 -0.53 14.02 -2.72
CA GLY A 422 0.31 15.08 -3.28
C GLY A 422 -0.18 15.54 -4.66
N ARG A 423 0.59 16.42 -5.32
CA ARG A 423 0.23 16.90 -6.67
C ARG A 423 0.60 15.90 -7.77
N GLY A 424 -0.22 15.86 -8.82
CA GLY A 424 0.09 15.14 -10.07
C GLY A 424 -1.07 14.31 -10.60
N PHE A 425 -0.84 13.00 -10.77
CA PHE A 425 -1.77 12.08 -11.41
C PHE A 425 -2.54 11.28 -10.37
N LEU A 426 -3.82 10.98 -10.66
CA LEU A 426 -4.62 10.09 -9.83
C LEU A 426 -4.08 8.66 -9.92
N GLN A 427 -3.75 8.09 -8.77
CA GLN A 427 -3.33 6.71 -8.60
C GLN A 427 -4.40 5.96 -7.82
N VAL A 428 -4.85 4.82 -8.35
CA VAL A 428 -5.91 4.02 -7.71
C VAL A 428 -5.56 2.53 -7.80
N GLY A 429 -5.61 1.86 -6.67
CA GLY A 429 -5.55 0.39 -6.58
C GLY A 429 -6.79 -0.18 -5.92
N GLY A 430 -7.14 -1.42 -6.20
CA GLY A 430 -8.27 -2.06 -5.53
C GLY A 430 -8.87 -3.28 -6.22
N SER A 431 -10.11 -3.59 -5.83
CA SER A 431 -10.95 -4.58 -6.49
C SER A 431 -11.24 -4.15 -7.92
N HIS A 432 -10.72 -4.92 -8.89
CA HIS A 432 -10.81 -4.59 -10.32
C HIS A 432 -12.24 -4.53 -10.86
N SER A 433 -13.23 -5.09 -10.15
CA SER A 433 -14.64 -4.93 -10.47
C SER A 433 -15.11 -3.47 -10.39
N LEU A 434 -14.38 -2.59 -9.70
CA LEU A 434 -14.65 -1.15 -9.58
C LEU A 434 -13.91 -0.29 -10.62
N GLN A 435 -13.12 -0.89 -11.51
CA GLN A 435 -12.30 -0.16 -12.49
C GLN A 435 -13.12 0.80 -13.35
N HIS A 436 -14.21 0.32 -13.94
CA HIS A 436 -15.09 1.16 -14.74
C HIS A 436 -15.68 2.32 -13.93
N PHE A 437 -16.14 2.06 -12.71
CA PHE A 437 -16.71 3.06 -11.82
C PHE A 437 -15.70 4.18 -11.50
N VAL A 438 -14.46 3.82 -11.18
CA VAL A 438 -13.38 4.79 -10.94
C VAL A 438 -13.12 5.66 -12.19
N ASN A 439 -13.13 5.06 -13.38
CA ASN A 439 -12.95 5.78 -14.64
C ASN A 439 -14.12 6.73 -14.94
N LEU A 440 -15.36 6.37 -14.59
CA LEU A 440 -16.51 7.28 -14.72
C LEU A 440 -16.36 8.49 -13.79
N VAL A 441 -16.04 8.28 -12.52
CA VAL A 441 -15.91 9.39 -11.55
C VAL A 441 -14.74 10.32 -11.91
N SER A 442 -13.58 9.76 -12.26
CA SER A 442 -12.41 10.55 -12.64
C SER A 442 -12.58 11.31 -13.97
N ALA A 443 -13.53 10.91 -14.83
CA ALA A 443 -13.90 11.68 -16.01
C ALA A 443 -14.70 12.95 -15.68
N ASP A 444 -15.43 12.94 -14.55
CA ASP A 444 -16.35 14.01 -14.15
C ASP A 444 -15.71 15.06 -13.24
N VAL A 445 -14.52 14.77 -12.69
CA VAL A 445 -13.74 15.70 -11.87
C VAL A 445 -12.66 16.37 -12.71
N LYS A 446 -12.53 17.69 -12.54
CA LYS A 446 -11.49 18.48 -13.19
C LYS A 446 -10.18 18.41 -12.41
N ASP A 447 -9.10 18.19 -13.13
CA ASP A 447 -7.77 18.34 -12.62
C ASP A 447 -7.51 19.84 -12.30
N PRO A 448 -6.99 20.16 -11.11
CA PRO A 448 -6.93 21.55 -10.64
C PRO A 448 -5.86 22.40 -11.33
N GLN A 449 -4.86 21.80 -11.97
CA GLN A 449 -3.76 22.54 -12.61
C GLN A 449 -3.89 22.66 -14.12
N THR A 450 -4.42 21.62 -14.77
CA THR A 450 -4.56 21.55 -16.24
C THR A 450 -5.95 21.89 -16.73
N GLY A 451 -6.99 21.78 -15.89
CA GLY A 451 -8.38 22.07 -16.24
C GLY A 451 -9.06 21.00 -17.12
N VAL A 452 -8.34 19.96 -17.55
CA VAL A 452 -8.93 18.77 -18.20
C VAL A 452 -9.55 17.85 -17.14
N SER A 453 -10.19 16.75 -17.55
CA SER A 453 -10.63 15.77 -16.56
C SER A 453 -9.44 15.04 -15.93
N VAL A 454 -9.59 14.60 -14.68
CA VAL A 454 -8.56 13.80 -13.97
C VAL A 454 -8.19 12.55 -14.79
N ARG A 455 -9.19 11.87 -15.37
CA ARG A 455 -8.96 10.71 -16.24
C ARG A 455 -8.18 11.06 -17.50
N GLU A 456 -8.50 12.17 -18.15
CA GLU A 456 -7.81 12.61 -19.37
C GLU A 456 -6.34 12.91 -19.10
N ARG A 457 -6.04 13.58 -17.98
CA ARG A 457 -4.65 13.81 -17.56
C ARG A 457 -3.91 12.51 -17.27
N ALA A 458 -4.51 11.60 -16.49
CA ALA A 458 -3.90 10.31 -16.16
C ALA A 458 -3.63 9.47 -17.43
N ARG A 459 -4.58 9.48 -18.38
CA ARG A 459 -4.42 8.82 -19.67
C ARG A 459 -3.26 9.39 -20.48
N ALA A 460 -3.17 10.72 -20.57
CA ALA A 460 -2.09 11.37 -21.30
C ALA A 460 -0.73 11.00 -20.71
N HIS A 461 -0.61 10.99 -19.37
CA HIS A 461 0.61 10.58 -18.68
C HIS A 461 1.03 9.15 -19.03
N LEU A 462 0.13 8.16 -18.89
CA LEU A 462 0.43 6.76 -19.20
C LEU A 462 0.78 6.55 -20.68
N ALA A 463 0.15 7.30 -21.60
CA ALA A 463 0.47 7.24 -23.02
C ALA A 463 1.90 7.76 -23.32
N VAL A 464 2.30 8.86 -22.67
CA VAL A 464 3.66 9.41 -22.78
C VAL A 464 4.69 8.48 -22.16
N GLU A 465 4.44 8.01 -20.93
CA GLU A 465 5.33 7.08 -20.22
C GLU A 465 5.56 5.80 -21.05
N GLY A 466 4.50 5.21 -21.61
CA GLY A 466 4.64 4.03 -22.46
C GLY A 466 5.37 4.28 -23.79
N ALA A 467 5.43 5.53 -24.26
CA ALA A 467 6.21 5.91 -25.43
C ALA A 467 7.68 6.21 -25.10
N GLU A 468 7.96 6.77 -23.92
CA GLU A 468 9.31 7.13 -23.46
C GLU A 468 10.05 5.93 -22.84
N GLU A 469 9.32 4.96 -22.28
CA GLU A 469 9.89 3.75 -21.68
C GLU A 469 9.46 2.45 -22.40
N PRO A 470 9.74 2.28 -23.69
CA PRO A 470 9.27 1.11 -24.46
C PRO A 470 9.86 -0.23 -23.96
N ASN A 471 10.97 -0.19 -23.22
CA ASN A 471 11.61 -1.36 -22.63
C ASN A 471 11.06 -1.73 -21.25
N ASN A 472 10.25 -0.87 -20.64
CA ASN A 472 9.52 -1.18 -19.41
C ASN A 472 8.21 -1.87 -19.82
N PRO A 473 8.04 -3.19 -19.58
CA PRO A 473 6.87 -3.93 -20.08
C PRO A 473 5.55 -3.41 -19.50
N ARG A 474 5.57 -2.89 -18.26
CA ARG A 474 4.40 -2.30 -17.60
C ARG A 474 4.03 -0.98 -18.26
N ALA A 475 4.98 -0.04 -18.37
CA ALA A 475 4.74 1.24 -19.04
C ALA A 475 4.25 1.04 -20.47
N ALA A 476 4.89 0.16 -21.25
CA ALA A 476 4.48 -0.16 -22.61
C ALA A 476 3.06 -0.76 -22.69
N ALA A 477 2.66 -1.59 -21.73
CA ALA A 477 1.31 -2.16 -21.68
C ALA A 477 0.26 -1.10 -21.31
N LEU A 478 0.52 -0.30 -20.29
CA LEU A 478 -0.35 0.80 -19.86
C LEU A 478 -0.50 1.86 -20.95
N GLY A 479 0.59 2.24 -21.62
CA GLY A 479 0.57 3.17 -22.74
C GLY A 479 -0.28 2.69 -23.92
N ARG A 480 -0.25 1.38 -24.23
CA ARG A 480 -1.16 0.81 -25.25
C ARG A 480 -2.63 0.88 -24.85
N ILE A 481 -2.95 0.69 -23.57
CA ILE A 481 -4.32 0.85 -23.05
C ILE A 481 -4.73 2.32 -23.10
N ALA A 482 -3.84 3.21 -22.68
CA ALA A 482 -4.06 4.65 -22.66
C ALA A 482 -4.29 5.23 -24.07
N ALA A 483 -3.64 4.67 -25.09
CA ALA A 483 -3.82 5.06 -26.49
C ALA A 483 -5.21 4.73 -27.07
N ASP A 484 -5.96 3.82 -26.45
CA ASP A 484 -7.33 3.49 -26.86
C ASP A 484 -8.35 4.25 -25.98
N PRO A 485 -8.99 5.32 -26.49
CA PRO A 485 -9.90 6.14 -25.70
C PRO A 485 -11.19 5.40 -25.31
N SER A 486 -11.49 4.25 -25.90
CA SER A 486 -12.66 3.43 -25.57
C SER A 486 -12.44 2.52 -24.37
N ARG A 487 -11.18 2.27 -23.98
CA ARG A 487 -10.82 1.41 -22.87
C ARG A 487 -10.73 2.19 -21.57
N ASP A 488 -11.10 1.59 -20.46
CA ASP A 488 -10.82 2.17 -19.15
C ASP A 488 -9.34 2.04 -18.77
N LEU A 489 -8.84 2.98 -17.96
CA LEU A 489 -7.51 2.87 -17.36
C LEU A 489 -7.54 1.80 -16.26
N PRO A 490 -6.55 0.91 -16.22
CA PRO A 490 -6.54 -0.19 -15.26
C PRO A 490 -6.26 0.31 -13.84
N LEU A 491 -6.85 -0.38 -12.85
CA LEU A 491 -6.48 -0.20 -11.45
C LEU A 491 -5.22 -0.99 -11.11
N GLU A 492 -4.50 -0.56 -10.08
CA GLU A 492 -3.43 -1.36 -9.50
C GLU A 492 -3.96 -2.45 -8.55
N ALA A 493 -3.21 -3.53 -8.38
CA ALA A 493 -3.49 -4.50 -7.32
C ALA A 493 -3.05 -3.96 -5.95
N LEU A 494 -3.82 -4.23 -4.91
CA LEU A 494 -3.47 -3.84 -3.55
C LEU A 494 -2.62 -4.92 -2.86
N GLY A 495 -1.49 -4.47 -2.30
CA GLY A 495 -0.63 -5.25 -1.43
C GLY A 495 -0.94 -4.91 0.03
N SER A 496 -0.01 -4.34 0.77
CA SER A 496 -0.29 -3.78 2.09
C SER A 496 0.34 -2.38 2.19
N GLY A 497 0.48 -1.85 3.40
CA GLY A 497 1.04 -0.51 3.63
C GLY A 497 0.01 0.60 3.63
N SER A 498 -1.25 0.24 3.91
CA SER A 498 -2.25 1.14 4.50
C SER A 498 -3.41 0.28 5.04
N ASP A 499 -4.40 0.94 5.64
CA ASP A 499 -5.48 0.35 6.42
C ASP A 499 -6.39 -0.63 5.65
N TYR A 500 -6.35 -0.60 4.32
CA TYR A 500 -7.15 -1.49 3.46
C TYR A 500 -6.84 -2.99 3.60
N SER A 501 -5.71 -3.35 4.21
CA SER A 501 -5.21 -4.73 4.26
C SER A 501 -6.21 -5.70 4.89
N SER A 502 -6.76 -5.33 6.06
CA SER A 502 -7.73 -6.15 6.81
C SER A 502 -9.06 -6.29 6.09
N PHE A 503 -9.52 -5.22 5.42
CA PHE A 503 -10.77 -5.23 4.67
C PHE A 503 -10.71 -6.13 3.43
N LEU A 504 -9.67 -5.99 2.59
CA LEU A 504 -9.59 -6.76 1.35
C LEU A 504 -9.10 -8.19 1.57
N GLN A 505 -8.07 -8.38 2.38
CA GLN A 505 -7.27 -9.62 2.33
C GLN A 505 -7.65 -10.61 3.42
N HIS A 506 -8.27 -10.12 4.50
CA HIS A 506 -8.75 -10.93 5.61
C HIS A 506 -10.28 -11.06 5.60
N LEU A 507 -11.00 -9.94 5.44
CA LEU A 507 -12.47 -9.93 5.45
C LEU A 507 -13.10 -10.19 4.08
N GLY A 508 -12.38 -9.93 2.98
CA GLY A 508 -12.87 -10.16 1.62
C GLY A 508 -13.91 -9.13 1.19
N LEU A 509 -13.67 -7.85 1.51
CA LEU A 509 -14.53 -6.73 1.16
C LEU A 509 -14.01 -6.04 -0.11
N MET A 510 -14.92 -5.59 -0.97
CA MET A 510 -14.53 -4.75 -2.11
C MET A 510 -13.83 -3.50 -1.59
N THR A 511 -12.66 -3.21 -2.14
CA THR A 511 -11.78 -2.19 -1.56
C THR A 511 -11.11 -1.33 -2.61
N LEU A 512 -10.95 -0.05 -2.34
CA LEU A 512 -10.15 0.91 -3.12
C LEU A 512 -9.13 1.59 -2.21
N ASN A 513 -7.97 1.93 -2.77
CA ASN A 513 -7.02 2.89 -2.22
C ASN A 513 -6.70 3.92 -3.29
N LEU A 514 -6.77 5.21 -2.96
CA LEU A 514 -6.52 6.27 -3.92
C LEU A 514 -5.83 7.49 -3.32
N GLY A 515 -5.04 8.16 -4.16
CA GLY A 515 -4.36 9.41 -3.88
C GLY A 515 -3.87 10.04 -5.18
N PHE A 516 -3.44 11.29 -5.12
CA PHE A 516 -2.71 11.94 -6.21
C PHE A 516 -1.20 11.96 -5.90
N GLY A 517 -0.37 11.90 -6.93
CA GLY A 517 1.08 11.96 -6.76
C GLY A 517 1.85 11.99 -8.07
N GLY A 518 3.17 11.85 -7.96
CA GLY A 518 4.10 11.79 -9.11
C GLY A 518 4.72 13.13 -9.51
N GLU A 519 4.24 14.25 -8.97
CA GLU A 519 4.85 15.57 -9.21
C GLU A 519 5.25 16.31 -7.92
N GLY A 520 4.74 15.90 -6.76
CA GLY A 520 5.19 16.38 -5.44
C GLY A 520 6.52 15.74 -5.02
N ASN A 521 7.30 16.43 -4.20
CA ASN A 521 8.54 15.91 -3.63
C ASN A 521 8.39 15.75 -2.11
N GLU A 522 7.97 14.55 -1.67
CA GLU A 522 7.83 14.15 -0.25
C GLU A 522 8.86 13.09 0.19
N ALA A 523 9.48 12.40 -0.76
CA ALA A 523 10.35 11.24 -0.49
C ALA A 523 11.50 11.58 0.47
N GLY A 524 12.02 12.80 0.39
CA GLY A 524 13.11 13.26 1.24
C GLY A 524 12.76 13.43 2.72
N VAL A 525 11.48 13.59 3.05
CA VAL A 525 10.99 13.84 4.43
C VAL A 525 10.07 12.75 4.96
N TYR A 526 9.78 11.73 4.14
CA TYR A 526 9.00 10.57 4.55
C TYR A 526 9.51 9.97 5.87
N HIS A 527 8.58 9.84 6.83
CA HIS A 527 8.77 9.39 8.23
C HIS A 527 9.89 10.10 9.01
N SER A 528 10.11 11.38 8.71
CA SER A 528 11.13 12.22 9.34
C SER A 528 10.46 13.38 10.10
N ALA A 529 11.17 14.03 11.03
CA ALA A 529 10.71 15.25 11.68
C ALA A 529 10.57 16.45 10.73
N TYR A 530 10.93 16.27 9.45
CA TYR A 530 10.80 17.28 8.40
C TYR A 530 9.51 17.12 7.58
N ASP A 531 8.67 16.13 7.85
CA ASP A 531 7.33 16.02 7.26
C ASP A 531 6.36 17.00 7.94
N THR A 532 6.57 18.28 7.63
CA THR A 532 5.88 19.43 8.24
C THR A 532 4.91 20.08 7.26
N TRP A 533 3.99 20.89 7.79
CA TRP A 533 3.10 21.70 6.96
C TRP A 533 3.89 22.63 6.02
N GLU A 534 4.99 23.22 6.50
CA GLU A 534 5.85 24.07 5.71
C GLU A 534 6.52 23.34 4.54
N HIS A 535 6.95 22.09 4.73
CA HIS A 535 7.49 21.29 3.63
C HIS A 535 6.39 20.92 2.64
N HIS A 536 5.28 20.35 3.14
CA HIS A 536 4.17 19.89 2.32
C HIS A 536 3.62 20.99 1.40
N THR A 537 3.39 22.18 1.95
CA THR A 537 2.85 23.33 1.21
C THR A 537 3.83 23.98 0.24
N ARG A 538 5.13 23.66 0.33
CA ARG A 538 6.15 24.17 -0.59
C ARG A 538 6.46 23.19 -1.72
N PHE A 539 6.55 21.90 -1.42
CA PHE A 539 7.14 20.91 -2.33
C PHE A 539 6.19 19.79 -2.74
N VAL A 540 5.11 19.54 -1.98
CA VAL A 540 4.21 18.40 -2.20
C VAL A 540 2.92 18.83 -2.90
N ASP A 541 2.12 19.71 -2.29
CA ASP A 541 0.88 20.24 -2.87
C ASP A 541 0.68 21.74 -2.53
N PRO A 542 1.39 22.66 -3.23
CA PRO A 542 1.25 24.09 -2.97
C PRO A 542 -0.19 24.58 -3.15
N GLY A 543 -0.78 25.09 -2.06
CA GLY A 543 -2.17 25.55 -2.02
C GLY A 543 -3.21 24.44 -1.82
N LEU A 544 -2.77 23.19 -1.58
CA LEU A 544 -3.61 22.02 -1.32
C LEU A 544 -4.66 21.73 -2.41
N ALA A 545 -4.32 22.09 -3.65
CA ALA A 545 -5.26 22.00 -4.76
C ALA A 545 -5.64 20.54 -5.05
N TYR A 546 -4.70 19.61 -4.87
CA TYR A 546 -4.95 18.18 -5.05
C TYR A 546 -5.58 17.53 -3.85
N SER A 547 -5.41 18.06 -2.64
CA SER A 547 -6.23 17.65 -1.49
C SER A 547 -7.72 17.94 -1.78
N GLY A 548 -8.01 19.10 -2.38
CA GLY A 548 -9.35 19.41 -2.89
C GLY A 548 -9.80 18.50 -4.04
N ALA A 549 -8.90 18.09 -4.93
CA ALA A 549 -9.22 17.14 -6.01
C ALA A 549 -9.52 15.73 -5.46
N LEU A 550 -8.73 15.25 -4.50
CA LEU A 550 -8.94 13.97 -3.82
C LEU A 550 -10.30 13.94 -3.13
N ALA A 551 -10.63 14.97 -2.34
CA ALA A 551 -11.94 15.07 -1.69
C ALA A 551 -13.11 15.05 -2.70
N LYS A 552 -12.95 15.66 -3.87
CA LYS A 552 -13.97 15.62 -4.93
C LYS A 552 -14.10 14.24 -5.58
N VAL A 553 -12.99 13.60 -5.93
CA VAL A 553 -12.98 12.25 -6.52
C VAL A 553 -13.58 11.25 -5.54
N THR A 554 -13.04 11.17 -4.32
CA THR A 554 -13.46 10.20 -3.29
C THR A 554 -14.88 10.50 -2.81
N GLY A 555 -15.21 11.76 -2.55
CA GLY A 555 -16.55 12.16 -2.11
C GLY A 555 -17.63 11.84 -3.12
N ARG A 556 -17.39 12.05 -4.42
CA ARG A 556 -18.32 11.62 -5.49
C ARG A 556 -18.44 10.10 -5.57
N MET A 557 -17.35 9.35 -5.36
CA MET A 557 -17.44 7.89 -5.25
C MET A 557 -18.37 7.48 -4.09
N VAL A 558 -18.17 8.06 -2.90
CA VAL A 558 -19.00 7.80 -1.72
C VAL A 558 -20.47 8.13 -1.99
N MET A 559 -20.77 9.29 -2.57
CA MET A 559 -22.15 9.70 -2.91
C MET A 559 -22.80 8.73 -3.89
N ARG A 560 -22.13 8.40 -5.00
CA ARG A 560 -22.67 7.51 -6.02
C ARG A 560 -22.91 6.11 -5.47
N LEU A 561 -21.96 5.56 -4.70
CA LEU A 561 -22.12 4.26 -4.04
C LEU A 561 -23.26 4.28 -3.02
N ALA A 562 -23.40 5.36 -2.25
CA ALA A 562 -24.44 5.49 -1.24
C ALA A 562 -25.85 5.55 -1.83
N ASP A 563 -26.01 6.14 -3.03
CA ASP A 563 -27.32 6.35 -3.69
C ASP A 563 -27.61 5.41 -4.87
N ALA A 564 -26.66 4.57 -5.29
CA ALA A 564 -26.83 3.66 -6.41
C ALA A 564 -27.99 2.68 -6.22
N ASP A 565 -28.94 2.66 -7.17
CA ASP A 565 -30.04 1.69 -7.19
C ASP A 565 -29.61 0.29 -7.66
N THR A 566 -28.53 0.22 -8.41
CA THR A 566 -27.98 -1.01 -8.97
C THR A 566 -26.48 -1.08 -8.71
N PRO A 567 -25.90 -2.28 -8.75
CA PRO A 567 -24.45 -2.47 -8.63
C PRO A 567 -23.68 -1.57 -9.60
N VAL A 568 -22.56 -1.00 -9.13
CA VAL A 568 -21.67 -0.14 -9.95
C VAL A 568 -20.53 -0.93 -10.59
N GLN A 569 -20.41 -2.21 -10.24
CA GLN A 569 -19.34 -3.09 -10.66
C GLN A 569 -19.47 -3.49 -12.13
N ARG A 570 -18.33 -3.69 -12.78
CA ARG A 570 -18.20 -4.37 -14.08
C ARG A 570 -17.18 -5.51 -13.93
N TYR A 571 -17.63 -6.75 -14.07
CA TYR A 571 -16.80 -7.90 -13.73
C TYR A 571 -15.89 -8.36 -14.86
N GLY A 572 -16.15 -7.94 -16.11
CA GLY A 572 -15.25 -8.18 -17.23
C GLY A 572 -13.84 -7.65 -16.98
N ASP A 573 -13.70 -6.48 -16.35
CA ASP A 573 -12.40 -5.89 -15.98
C ASP A 573 -11.61 -6.78 -15.02
N PHE A 574 -12.31 -7.35 -14.03
CA PHE A 574 -11.73 -8.31 -13.09
C PHE A 574 -11.30 -9.60 -13.81
N ALA A 575 -12.18 -10.17 -14.65
CA ALA A 575 -11.90 -11.40 -15.36
C ALA A 575 -10.71 -11.28 -16.34
N ASP A 576 -10.60 -10.16 -17.05
CA ASP A 576 -9.47 -9.89 -17.94
C ASP A 576 -8.17 -9.65 -17.19
N THR A 577 -8.23 -8.95 -16.07
CA THR A 577 -7.05 -8.72 -15.21
C THR A 577 -6.52 -10.02 -14.62
N VAL A 578 -7.39 -10.87 -14.06
CA VAL A 578 -7.00 -12.18 -13.53
C VAL A 578 -6.39 -13.08 -14.62
N ALA A 579 -6.94 -13.05 -15.83
CA ALA A 579 -6.36 -13.78 -16.96
C ALA A 579 -4.92 -13.32 -17.26
N GLY A 580 -4.66 -12.01 -17.21
CA GLY A 580 -3.31 -11.45 -17.31
C GLY A 580 -2.37 -11.98 -16.24
N TYR A 581 -2.83 -12.05 -14.98
CA TYR A 581 -2.03 -12.62 -13.89
C TYR A 581 -1.71 -14.10 -14.09
N VAL A 582 -2.65 -14.88 -14.64
CA VAL A 582 -2.41 -16.30 -14.98
C VAL A 582 -1.32 -16.43 -16.05
N ASP A 583 -1.36 -15.59 -17.09
CA ASP A 583 -0.31 -15.57 -18.12
C ASP A 583 1.07 -15.19 -17.55
N GLU A 584 1.10 -14.27 -16.59
CA GLU A 584 2.33 -13.88 -15.92
C GLU A 584 2.94 -15.02 -15.08
N VAL A 585 2.14 -15.75 -14.29
CA VAL A 585 2.67 -16.86 -13.48
C VAL A 585 3.10 -18.05 -14.33
N LYS A 586 2.46 -18.27 -15.49
CA LYS A 586 2.92 -19.25 -16.49
C LYS A 586 4.30 -18.89 -17.04
N LYS A 587 4.47 -17.64 -17.50
CA LYS A 587 5.76 -17.13 -17.98
C LYS A 587 6.84 -17.19 -16.91
N LEU A 588 6.48 -16.89 -15.66
CA LEU A 588 7.38 -17.00 -14.52
C LEU A 588 7.83 -18.44 -14.29
N ALA A 589 6.91 -19.42 -14.33
CA ALA A 589 7.24 -20.83 -14.16
C ALA A 589 8.21 -21.32 -15.24
N ASP A 590 8.00 -20.91 -16.49
CA ASP A 590 8.92 -21.21 -17.59
C ASP A 590 10.27 -20.53 -17.40
N GLY A 591 10.29 -19.24 -17.05
CA GLY A 591 11.52 -18.51 -16.76
C GLY A 591 12.35 -19.14 -15.65
N LYS A 592 11.71 -19.62 -14.57
CA LYS A 592 12.40 -20.30 -13.46
C LYS A 592 12.98 -21.66 -13.87
N ARG A 593 12.40 -22.33 -14.85
CA ARG A 593 12.94 -23.57 -15.43
C ARG A 593 14.15 -23.28 -16.30
N ASP A 594 14.04 -22.27 -17.15
CA ASP A 594 15.14 -21.83 -18.02
C ASP A 594 16.34 -21.33 -17.21
N GLU A 595 16.09 -20.59 -16.14
CA GLU A 595 17.10 -20.13 -15.17
C GLU A 595 17.87 -21.31 -14.56
N ALA A 596 17.16 -22.34 -14.07
CA ALA A 596 17.79 -23.51 -13.46
C ALA A 596 18.63 -24.31 -14.47
N ALA A 597 18.11 -24.47 -15.70
CA ALA A 597 18.83 -25.13 -16.78
C ALA A 597 20.08 -24.33 -17.20
N ALA A 598 19.98 -23.01 -17.27
CA ALA A 598 21.11 -22.13 -17.59
C ALA A 598 22.18 -22.17 -16.50
N ARG A 599 21.80 -22.07 -15.21
CA ARG A 599 22.74 -22.19 -14.08
C ARG A 599 23.49 -23.52 -14.11
N THR A 600 22.78 -24.61 -14.38
CA THR A 600 23.37 -25.95 -14.49
C THR A 600 24.43 -26.02 -15.60
N ARG A 601 24.14 -25.45 -16.78
CA ARG A 601 25.10 -25.39 -17.89
C ARG A 601 26.32 -24.54 -17.57
N LEU A 602 26.13 -23.39 -16.93
CA LEU A 602 27.22 -22.49 -16.53
C LEU A 602 28.15 -23.13 -15.50
N LEU A 603 27.59 -23.81 -14.49
CA LEU A 603 28.36 -24.55 -13.50
C LEU A 603 29.14 -25.71 -14.14
N ALA A 604 28.49 -26.52 -14.98
CA ALA A 604 29.14 -27.63 -15.68
C ALA A 604 30.28 -27.18 -16.62
N ALA A 605 30.16 -25.99 -17.21
CA ALA A 605 31.18 -25.39 -18.06
C ALA A 605 32.32 -24.71 -17.27
N GLY A 606 32.24 -24.64 -15.93
CA GLY A 606 33.17 -23.86 -15.11
C GLY A 606 33.15 -22.36 -15.42
N ALA A 607 32.05 -21.85 -15.97
CA ALA A 607 31.97 -20.51 -16.57
C ALA A 607 32.16 -19.39 -15.53
N TYR A 608 31.73 -19.59 -14.28
CA TYR A 608 31.92 -18.61 -13.20
C TYR A 608 33.40 -18.42 -12.90
N LYS A 609 34.11 -19.51 -12.60
CA LYS A 609 35.56 -19.48 -12.38
C LYS A 609 36.36 -18.94 -13.57
N LEU A 610 35.94 -19.24 -14.81
CA LEU A 610 36.59 -18.70 -16.02
C LEU A 610 36.33 -17.21 -16.23
N SER A 611 35.20 -16.69 -15.76
CA SER A 611 34.82 -15.29 -15.89
C SER A 611 35.31 -14.42 -14.72
N ASP A 612 35.56 -15.01 -13.56
CA ASP A 612 36.04 -14.30 -12.38
C ASP A 612 37.53 -13.92 -12.53
N ASP A 613 37.93 -12.86 -11.82
CA ASP A 613 39.33 -12.45 -11.74
C ASP A 613 40.14 -13.54 -11.02
N PRO A 614 41.13 -14.18 -11.68
CA PRO A 614 41.89 -15.27 -11.08
C PRO A 614 42.72 -14.86 -9.87
N THR A 615 42.90 -13.56 -9.62
CA THR A 615 43.60 -13.01 -8.46
C THR A 615 42.68 -12.82 -7.24
N VAL A 616 41.36 -12.94 -7.40
CA VAL A 616 40.36 -12.76 -6.35
C VAL A 616 39.60 -14.06 -6.13
N SER A 617 39.65 -14.60 -4.90
CA SER A 617 38.88 -15.80 -4.57
C SER A 617 37.38 -15.49 -4.53
N ARG A 618 36.59 -16.23 -5.29
CA ARG A 618 35.12 -16.16 -5.30
C ARG A 618 34.52 -17.56 -5.27
N ALA A 619 33.44 -17.72 -4.53
CA ALA A 619 32.67 -18.96 -4.53
C ALA A 619 31.79 -19.04 -5.78
N ASP A 620 31.69 -20.25 -6.34
CA ASP A 620 30.66 -20.55 -7.35
C ASP A 620 29.27 -20.48 -6.71
N PRO A 621 28.26 -19.96 -7.42
CA PRO A 621 26.89 -19.97 -6.91
C PRO A 621 26.37 -21.42 -6.79
N PRO A 622 25.49 -21.72 -5.82
CA PRO A 622 24.93 -23.05 -5.67
C PRO A 622 24.07 -23.45 -6.88
N PRO A 623 23.94 -24.75 -7.18
CA PRO A 623 22.99 -25.22 -8.17
C PRO A 623 21.56 -24.89 -7.75
N LEU A 624 20.72 -24.52 -8.71
CA LEU A 624 19.30 -24.29 -8.46
C LEU A 624 18.53 -25.62 -8.51
N PRO A 625 17.55 -25.86 -7.62
CA PRO A 625 16.67 -27.03 -7.70
C PRO A 625 15.96 -27.11 -9.05
N ALA A 626 15.74 -28.32 -9.56
CA ALA A 626 15.01 -28.54 -10.80
C ALA A 626 13.57 -28.01 -10.69
N SER A 627 13.14 -27.22 -11.67
CA SER A 627 11.77 -26.68 -11.74
C SER A 627 10.88 -27.62 -12.58
N PRO A 628 9.84 -28.25 -11.99
CA PRO A 628 8.94 -29.12 -12.74
C PRO A 628 8.07 -28.33 -13.73
N ARG A 629 7.32 -29.04 -14.57
CA ARG A 629 6.19 -28.46 -15.30
C ARG A 629 4.99 -28.42 -14.36
N LEU A 630 4.33 -27.26 -14.30
CA LEU A 630 3.13 -27.05 -13.50
C LEU A 630 1.89 -27.15 -14.39
N GLU A 631 0.85 -27.80 -13.90
CA GLU A 631 -0.39 -28.06 -14.65
C GLU A 631 -1.41 -26.93 -14.46
N PHE A 632 -1.44 -25.97 -15.38
CA PHE A 632 -2.33 -24.80 -15.30
C PHE A 632 -3.74 -25.02 -15.88
N ALA A 633 -4.05 -26.22 -16.38
CA ALA A 633 -5.35 -26.51 -16.99
C ALA A 633 -6.57 -26.18 -16.10
N PRO A 634 -6.55 -26.43 -14.78
CA PRO A 634 -7.66 -26.01 -13.89
C PRO A 634 -7.85 -24.49 -13.86
N MET A 635 -6.76 -23.73 -13.79
CA MET A 635 -6.82 -22.26 -13.80
C MET A 635 -7.33 -21.74 -15.14
N ASP A 636 -6.91 -22.33 -16.26
CA ASP A 636 -7.39 -21.93 -17.59
C ASP A 636 -8.89 -22.13 -17.76
N GLN A 637 -9.41 -23.26 -17.26
CA GLN A 637 -10.84 -23.55 -17.27
C GLN A 637 -11.61 -22.57 -16.38
N ALA A 638 -11.13 -22.33 -15.16
CA ALA A 638 -11.77 -21.42 -14.23
C ALA A 638 -11.78 -19.96 -14.74
N VAL A 639 -10.69 -19.49 -15.35
CA VAL A 639 -10.62 -18.16 -15.99
C VAL A 639 -11.59 -18.07 -17.19
N ALA A 640 -11.65 -19.10 -18.04
CA ALA A 640 -12.58 -19.11 -19.17
C ALA A 640 -14.04 -19.02 -18.71
N LYS A 641 -14.40 -19.77 -17.65
CA LYS A 641 -15.72 -19.71 -17.02
C LYS A 641 -15.98 -18.35 -16.39
N LEU A 642 -15.04 -17.80 -15.62
CA LEU A 642 -15.14 -16.47 -15.02
C LEU A 642 -15.41 -15.41 -16.09
N LYS A 643 -14.70 -15.44 -17.22
CA LYS A 643 -14.95 -14.51 -18.34
C LYS A 643 -16.36 -14.64 -18.89
N ALA A 644 -16.84 -15.86 -19.10
CA ALA A 644 -18.20 -16.10 -19.60
C ALA A 644 -19.26 -15.59 -18.61
N SER A 645 -19.14 -15.90 -17.32
CA SER A 645 -20.05 -15.47 -16.27
C SER A 645 -20.03 -13.95 -16.07
N ALA A 646 -18.84 -13.33 -16.07
CA ALA A 646 -18.68 -11.89 -15.98
C ALA A 646 -19.32 -11.17 -17.18
N GLN A 647 -19.06 -11.64 -18.40
CA GLN A 647 -19.68 -11.09 -19.60
C GLN A 647 -21.22 -11.24 -19.56
N GLY A 648 -21.71 -12.39 -19.12
CA GLY A 648 -23.15 -12.64 -18.97
C GLY A 648 -23.80 -11.70 -17.97
N PHE A 649 -23.17 -11.50 -16.81
CA PHE A 649 -23.61 -10.56 -15.79
C PHE A 649 -23.63 -9.12 -16.33
N ASP A 650 -22.51 -8.65 -16.88
CA ASP A 650 -22.35 -7.27 -17.34
C ASP A 650 -23.39 -6.94 -18.44
N GLN A 651 -23.62 -7.88 -19.38
CA GLN A 651 -24.63 -7.73 -20.42
C GLN A 651 -26.06 -7.72 -19.87
N ALA A 652 -26.37 -8.62 -18.93
CA ALA A 652 -27.69 -8.69 -18.32
C ALA A 652 -28.00 -7.40 -17.54
N LEU A 653 -27.04 -6.92 -16.75
CA LEU A 653 -27.18 -5.68 -15.99
C LEU A 653 -27.36 -4.48 -16.93
N ALA A 654 -26.51 -4.34 -17.95
CA ALA A 654 -26.64 -3.26 -18.93
C ALA A 654 -28.00 -3.25 -19.64
N ALA A 655 -28.56 -4.43 -19.95
CA ALA A 655 -29.83 -4.55 -20.64
C ALA A 655 -31.06 -4.32 -19.75
N LYS A 656 -30.98 -4.65 -18.44
CA LYS A 656 -32.16 -4.77 -17.57
C LYS A 656 -32.11 -3.93 -16.29
N ALA A 657 -31.01 -3.26 -15.97
CA ALA A 657 -30.85 -2.47 -14.73
C ALA A 657 -32.03 -1.51 -14.48
N ALA A 658 -32.46 -0.78 -15.52
CA ALA A 658 -33.54 0.21 -15.42
C ALA A 658 -34.93 -0.40 -15.18
N THR A 659 -35.11 -1.70 -15.45
CA THR A 659 -36.41 -2.39 -15.36
C THR A 659 -36.48 -3.39 -14.19
N LEU A 660 -35.42 -3.52 -13.39
CA LEU A 660 -35.42 -4.38 -12.22
C LEU A 660 -36.53 -3.96 -11.24
N THR A 661 -37.20 -4.95 -10.66
CA THR A 661 -38.14 -4.71 -9.56
C THR A 661 -37.38 -4.41 -8.26
N PRO A 662 -38.00 -3.77 -7.25
CA PRO A 662 -37.38 -3.58 -5.94
C PRO A 662 -36.91 -4.89 -5.28
N ALA A 663 -37.66 -5.98 -5.47
CA ALA A 663 -37.31 -7.30 -4.95
C ALA A 663 -36.05 -7.86 -5.65
N GLN A 664 -35.97 -7.72 -6.98
CA GLN A 664 -34.77 -8.13 -7.73
C GLN A 664 -33.55 -7.30 -7.35
N ARG A 665 -33.69 -5.98 -7.18
CA ARG A 665 -32.59 -5.13 -6.70
C ARG A 665 -32.06 -5.62 -5.35
N LYS A 666 -32.96 -5.81 -4.38
CA LYS A 666 -32.57 -6.30 -3.04
C LYS A 666 -31.86 -7.67 -3.09
N ALA A 667 -32.36 -8.61 -3.90
CA ALA A 667 -31.71 -9.91 -4.06
C ALA A 667 -30.34 -9.78 -4.73
N LEU A 668 -30.23 -8.93 -5.76
CA LEU A 668 -29.00 -8.67 -6.48
C LEU A 668 -27.92 -8.03 -5.59
N ASP A 669 -28.30 -7.04 -4.77
CA ASP A 669 -27.39 -6.43 -3.80
C ASP A 669 -26.85 -7.47 -2.80
N ALA A 670 -27.71 -8.36 -2.30
CA ALA A 670 -27.32 -9.42 -1.38
C ALA A 670 -26.35 -10.44 -2.01
N ASP A 671 -26.57 -10.82 -3.26
CA ASP A 671 -25.68 -11.74 -3.98
C ASP A 671 -24.29 -11.12 -4.19
N ILE A 672 -24.24 -9.84 -4.55
CA ILE A 672 -22.99 -9.13 -4.87
C ILE A 672 -22.18 -8.79 -3.63
N LEU A 673 -22.83 -8.47 -2.52
CA LEU A 673 -22.17 -8.14 -1.25
C LEU A 673 -21.18 -9.23 -0.81
N THR A 674 -21.51 -10.49 -1.07
CA THR A 674 -20.70 -11.66 -0.67
C THR A 674 -19.70 -12.11 -1.72
N LEU A 675 -19.69 -11.50 -2.91
CA LEU A 675 -18.96 -12.03 -4.05
C LEU A 675 -17.44 -11.96 -3.85
N GLU A 676 -16.93 -10.84 -3.34
CA GLU A 676 -15.50 -10.66 -3.06
C GLU A 676 -15.00 -11.64 -1.99
N GLN A 677 -15.86 -12.03 -1.04
CA GLN A 677 -15.55 -13.01 0.01
C GLN A 677 -15.28 -14.40 -0.54
N ARG A 678 -15.79 -14.71 -1.75
CA ARG A 678 -15.54 -16.01 -2.42
C ARG A 678 -14.09 -16.18 -2.89
N LEU A 679 -13.33 -15.08 -2.92
CA LEU A 679 -11.90 -15.09 -3.21
C LEU A 679 -11.03 -15.45 -1.99
N LEU A 680 -11.66 -15.67 -0.82
CA LEU A 680 -10.96 -16.12 0.38
C LEU A 680 -10.83 -17.64 0.44
N ARG A 681 -9.78 -18.12 1.10
CA ARG A 681 -9.62 -19.53 1.49
C ARG A 681 -9.28 -19.62 2.97
N ASP A 682 -10.00 -20.49 3.71
CA ASP A 682 -9.81 -20.64 5.16
C ASP A 682 -8.41 -21.12 5.53
N LYS A 683 -7.75 -21.89 4.65
CA LYS A 683 -6.34 -22.29 4.80
C LYS A 683 -5.39 -21.08 4.85
N GLY A 684 -5.79 -19.94 4.30
CA GLY A 684 -4.95 -18.78 4.09
C GLY A 684 -3.85 -19.03 3.06
N LEU A 685 -2.89 -18.11 2.97
CA LEU A 685 -1.71 -18.25 2.12
C LEU A 685 -0.61 -19.06 2.81
N PRO A 686 0.29 -19.72 2.04
CA PRO A 686 1.39 -20.48 2.63
C PRO A 686 2.25 -19.59 3.52
N LEU A 687 2.59 -20.09 4.71
CA LEU A 687 3.44 -19.42 5.71
C LEU A 687 2.82 -18.15 6.35
N ARG A 688 1.62 -17.76 5.94
CA ARG A 688 0.94 -16.53 6.40
C ARG A 688 -0.59 -16.69 6.32
N PRO A 689 -1.18 -17.52 7.19
CA PRO A 689 -2.56 -17.96 7.09
C PRO A 689 -3.60 -16.86 7.41
N TRP A 690 -3.17 -15.74 8.00
CA TRP A 690 -4.05 -14.59 8.25
C TRP A 690 -4.49 -13.93 6.93
N TYR A 691 -3.61 -13.88 5.92
CA TYR A 691 -3.97 -13.45 4.58
C TYR A 691 -4.74 -14.57 3.87
N LYS A 692 -6.00 -14.32 3.52
CA LYS A 692 -6.92 -15.33 2.98
C LYS A 692 -7.26 -15.12 1.51
N ASN A 693 -7.10 -13.91 0.99
CA ASN A 693 -7.39 -13.59 -0.40
C ASN A 693 -6.37 -14.24 -1.34
N VAL A 694 -6.86 -15.07 -2.27
CA VAL A 694 -5.99 -15.81 -3.21
C VAL A 694 -5.63 -15.04 -4.48
N ILE A 695 -6.17 -13.83 -4.65
CA ILE A 695 -5.89 -12.97 -5.81
C ILE A 695 -4.90 -11.87 -5.46
N TYR A 696 -5.06 -11.24 -4.29
CA TYR A 696 -4.26 -10.09 -3.86
C TYR A 696 -3.74 -10.29 -2.43
N ALA A 697 -2.44 -10.08 -2.23
CA ALA A 697 -1.83 -9.99 -0.90
C ALA A 697 -0.54 -9.17 -0.97
N PRO A 698 -0.01 -8.64 0.15
CA PRO A 698 1.37 -8.16 0.19
C PRO A 698 2.34 -9.29 -0.18
N GLY A 699 3.49 -8.95 -0.74
CA GLY A 699 4.51 -9.96 -1.02
C GLY A 699 5.46 -10.19 0.14
N ARG A 700 5.84 -11.45 0.37
CA ARG A 700 6.81 -11.87 1.39
C ARG A 700 8.16 -11.15 1.28
N PHE A 701 8.59 -10.82 0.06
CA PHE A 701 9.86 -10.13 -0.21
C PHE A 701 9.71 -8.80 -0.95
N THR A 702 8.48 -8.33 -1.19
CA THR A 702 8.21 -6.96 -1.68
C THR A 702 7.60 -6.08 -0.60
N GLY A 703 7.10 -6.68 0.50
CA GLY A 703 6.41 -5.98 1.59
C GLY A 703 5.10 -5.38 1.13
N TYR A 704 5.01 -4.04 1.18
CA TYR A 704 3.84 -3.27 0.75
C TYR A 704 3.41 -3.57 -0.69
N GLY A 705 4.36 -3.85 -1.59
CA GLY A 705 4.06 -4.16 -2.98
C GLY A 705 3.22 -5.42 -3.14
N ALA A 706 2.14 -5.32 -3.91
CA ALA A 706 1.22 -6.43 -4.16
C ALA A 706 1.88 -7.62 -4.87
N LYS A 707 1.50 -8.82 -4.45
CA LYS A 707 1.67 -10.06 -5.21
C LYS A 707 0.32 -10.53 -5.71
N THR A 708 0.21 -10.66 -7.02
CA THR A 708 -0.99 -11.18 -7.68
C THR A 708 -0.92 -12.70 -7.78
N LEU A 709 -2.03 -13.37 -7.50
CA LEU A 709 -2.10 -14.83 -7.32
C LEU A 709 -1.02 -15.33 -6.34
N PRO A 710 -0.92 -14.74 -5.12
CA PRO A 710 0.27 -14.84 -4.26
C PRO A 710 0.64 -16.29 -3.91
N GLY A 711 -0.35 -17.15 -3.63
CA GLY A 711 -0.11 -18.57 -3.32
C GLY A 711 0.56 -19.35 -4.46
N ILE A 712 0.37 -18.93 -5.72
CA ILE A 712 1.00 -19.52 -6.91
C ILE A 712 2.32 -18.81 -7.21
N ARG A 713 2.28 -17.48 -7.31
CA ARG A 713 3.41 -16.66 -7.73
C ARG A 713 4.60 -16.80 -6.79
N GLU A 714 4.38 -16.60 -5.50
CA GLU A 714 5.47 -16.66 -4.51
C GLU A 714 6.02 -18.08 -4.40
N ALA A 715 5.15 -19.09 -4.49
CA ALA A 715 5.59 -20.48 -4.51
C ALA A 715 6.50 -20.79 -5.71
N ILE A 716 6.25 -20.21 -6.89
CA ILE A 716 7.15 -20.33 -8.05
C ILE A 716 8.44 -19.53 -7.83
N GLU A 717 8.36 -18.29 -7.33
CA GLU A 717 9.52 -17.43 -7.05
C GLU A 717 10.48 -18.11 -6.05
N GLU A 718 9.94 -18.69 -4.99
CA GLU A 718 10.64 -19.38 -3.91
C GLU A 718 10.90 -20.87 -4.21
N ARG A 719 10.55 -21.36 -5.41
CA ARG A 719 10.74 -22.77 -5.84
C ARG A 719 10.04 -23.81 -4.93
N ARG A 720 8.95 -23.43 -4.26
CA ARG A 720 8.03 -24.29 -3.50
C ARG A 720 6.97 -24.92 -4.42
N PHE A 721 7.39 -25.75 -5.37
CA PHE A 721 6.53 -26.20 -6.48
C PHE A 721 5.33 -27.08 -6.07
N ASP A 722 5.41 -27.77 -4.93
CA ASP A 722 4.28 -28.50 -4.36
C ASP A 722 3.18 -27.53 -3.89
N ASP A 723 3.58 -26.43 -3.23
CA ASP A 723 2.65 -25.35 -2.85
C ASP A 723 2.08 -24.68 -4.10
N ALA A 724 2.89 -24.44 -5.14
CA ALA A 724 2.40 -23.85 -6.39
C ALA A 724 1.31 -24.73 -7.02
N SER A 725 1.51 -26.05 -7.03
CA SER A 725 0.53 -27.01 -7.56
C SER A 725 -0.76 -27.02 -6.74
N ALA A 726 -0.66 -27.01 -5.41
CA ALA A 726 -1.81 -26.96 -4.52
C ALA A 726 -2.62 -25.66 -4.68
N TYR A 727 -1.94 -24.51 -4.79
CA TYR A 727 -2.62 -23.21 -4.93
C TYR A 727 -3.15 -22.95 -6.34
N ILE A 728 -2.61 -23.59 -7.38
CA ILE A 728 -3.26 -23.61 -8.70
C ILE A 728 -4.69 -24.17 -8.58
N THR A 729 -4.87 -25.28 -7.86
CA THR A 729 -6.20 -25.87 -7.63
C THR A 729 -7.07 -24.99 -6.74
N LEU A 730 -6.57 -24.56 -5.57
CA LEU A 730 -7.36 -23.75 -4.62
C LEU A 730 -7.79 -22.41 -5.19
N THR A 731 -6.95 -21.77 -6.00
CA THR A 731 -7.28 -20.52 -6.69
C THR A 731 -8.27 -20.77 -7.83
N ALA A 732 -8.14 -21.86 -8.59
CA ALA A 732 -9.12 -22.21 -9.63
C ALA A 732 -10.51 -22.41 -9.03
N GLU A 733 -10.61 -23.13 -7.91
CA GLU A 733 -11.86 -23.28 -7.15
C GLU A 733 -12.44 -21.92 -6.73
N ALA A 734 -11.60 -20.95 -6.33
CA ALA A 734 -12.06 -19.63 -5.90
C ALA A 734 -12.68 -18.84 -7.06
N LEU A 735 -12.06 -18.93 -8.23
CA LEU A 735 -12.58 -18.33 -9.44
C LEU A 735 -13.87 -19.02 -9.90
N ASP A 736 -13.97 -20.34 -9.73
CA ASP A 736 -15.18 -21.11 -10.01
C ASP A 736 -16.36 -20.72 -9.11
N ASP A 737 -16.10 -20.53 -7.81
CA ASP A 737 -17.08 -20.06 -6.82
C ASP A 737 -17.55 -18.63 -7.12
N TYR A 738 -16.61 -17.77 -7.52
CA TYR A 738 -16.90 -16.40 -7.93
C TYR A 738 -17.77 -16.38 -9.19
N ALA A 739 -17.41 -17.16 -10.22
CA ALA A 739 -18.18 -17.30 -11.45
C ALA A 739 -19.61 -17.81 -11.18
N ALA A 740 -19.76 -18.81 -10.30
CA ALA A 740 -21.06 -19.30 -9.89
C ALA A 740 -21.90 -18.24 -9.16
N GLY A 741 -21.27 -17.34 -8.41
CA GLY A 741 -21.92 -16.19 -7.78
C GLY A 741 -22.45 -15.20 -8.80
N LEU A 742 -21.65 -14.89 -9.82
CA LEU A 742 -22.08 -14.06 -10.95
C LEU A 742 -23.23 -14.69 -11.73
N ASP A 743 -23.21 -16.00 -11.95
CA ASP A 743 -24.31 -16.71 -12.62
C ASP A 743 -25.61 -16.64 -11.80
N ALA A 744 -25.53 -16.76 -10.47
CA ALA A 744 -26.68 -16.60 -9.57
C ALA A 744 -27.26 -15.17 -9.63
N ALA A 745 -26.40 -14.16 -9.52
CA ALA A 745 -26.80 -12.77 -9.64
C ALA A 745 -27.41 -12.45 -11.02
N THR A 746 -26.87 -13.05 -12.09
CA THR A 746 -27.40 -12.93 -13.46
C THR A 746 -28.81 -13.51 -13.59
N LYS A 747 -29.11 -14.63 -12.91
CA LYS A 747 -30.47 -15.20 -12.87
C LYS A 747 -31.47 -14.26 -12.20
N VAL A 748 -31.07 -13.61 -11.10
CA VAL A 748 -31.90 -12.59 -10.43
C VAL A 748 -32.26 -11.44 -11.39
N ILE A 749 -31.27 -10.94 -12.14
CA ILE A 749 -31.47 -9.90 -13.16
C ILE A 749 -32.46 -10.37 -14.24
N ASN A 750 -32.43 -11.67 -14.58
CA ASN A 750 -33.28 -12.25 -15.61
C ASN A 750 -34.69 -12.65 -15.14
N GLY A 751 -34.97 -12.60 -13.84
CA GLY A 751 -36.30 -12.87 -13.27
C GLY A 751 -36.51 -14.28 -12.73
N GLY A 752 -35.42 -15.04 -12.49
CA GLY A 752 -35.45 -16.42 -11.96
C GLY A 752 -34.66 -17.38 -12.82
#